data_AF-A0A0U5JC60-F1
#
_entry.id   AF-A0A0U5JC60-F1
#
_cell.length_a   1.000
_cell.length_b   1.000
_cell.length_c   1.000
_cell.angle_alpha   90.00
_cell.angle_beta   90.00
_cell.angle_gamma   90.00
#
_symmetry.space_group_name_H-M   'P 1'
#
loop_
_entity.id
_entity.type
_entity.pdbx_description
1 polymer ?
#
loop_
_entity_poly.entity_id
_entity_poly.type
_entity_poly.pdbx_seq_one_letter_code
_entity_poly.pdbx_strand_id
1 'polypeptide(L)'
;MGARSHNLSIIEAVETLSSIADLEFDREIGIAQQHELILQNEKVDYKTVHWLHQADAPSTVNLVRETFRVILHYLRNFYRKEYGYVTDQKTIEGIKTIMVLVGEAAKKLDRYTNIFHQTQKKSVTEFKEYKQLQEFYLSKIARKIDEGVLSKWILGLSIGKWKKQKAIEFKAAAPTSVESLAETQHVFVDLETVKKDTEYELFFIRKEDGTRFFSPRLLRNIKLVCDFGDYFGGHKGIDPLEGIKHWHDRVLHLCARNILKALGPRLQHFFHDIRKIKNQEIIVLLNKALLALLLSSHSQNLLRHTPIKSCSEYFEDFQSFLRELLHCRTYQKWLAYPPKETNQFAYELIEMVQVLCRSLYANLQGTEEMVPVVQRLIKEAGQTLTKEQQEEVGKSPIWKHLTNDYTAMAKLMKRHPNGPLLKVLTILEEDAFHVFDPLMQHNIPNQLYDLYVQEQRISHLRLAAPVYQEFINKAIVDEEFKSFIRLYNQATPIKKHLLINLQDRTSWREHARCAALEDLQHQPGMNNALYVVTLATDTDFYHQLSPYHQVNHVEPFVEQFKEHLKGEHSGFFFPECIERKAFAKFIDEVFPVIHRIFFSSKNVLQRENRLDFIEIFYLFLQLKLLEWIKPDSFSLTCKDGIDIGGAYSSELFVFLKLINGQELTQEDWEHLNFMLYAPSLLIRERVMLPERFNRMLSALKTIENAKLEVGAENFAAMLDIACAPLFETPILKSTLLLPR
;
A
#
# COMPACT_ATOMS: atom_id res chain seq x y z
N MET A 1 12.02 45.29 -7.24
CA MET A 1 11.54 44.01 -6.67
C MET A 1 12.75 43.27 -6.13
N GLY A 2 12.89 43.18 -4.81
CA GLY A 2 13.96 42.40 -4.20
C GLY A 2 13.62 40.91 -4.28
N ALA A 3 14.44 40.12 -4.97
CA ALA A 3 14.32 38.68 -4.97
C ALA A 3 14.59 38.19 -3.54
N ARG A 4 13.58 37.64 -2.88
CA ARG A 4 13.76 36.85 -1.66
C ARG A 4 14.65 35.65 -2.05
N SER A 5 15.87 35.59 -1.53
CA SER A 5 16.69 34.39 -1.66
C SER A 5 15.98 33.25 -0.93
N HIS A 6 15.42 32.30 -1.67
CA HIS A 6 15.02 31.03 -1.10
C HIS A 6 16.28 30.37 -0.54
N ASN A 7 16.37 30.25 0.79
CA ASN A 7 17.45 29.50 1.43
C ASN A 7 17.17 28.02 1.19
N LEU A 8 17.85 27.45 0.20
CA LEU A 8 17.77 26.03 -0.14
C LEU A 8 18.34 25.20 1.02
N SER A 9 17.57 24.21 1.49
CA SER A 9 18.05 23.26 2.50
C SER A 9 19.02 22.24 1.89
N ILE A 10 19.81 21.57 2.72
CA ILE A 10 20.71 20.50 2.27
C ILE A 10 19.94 19.28 1.74
N ILE A 11 18.72 19.01 2.26
CA ILE A 11 17.84 17.96 1.71
C ILE A 11 17.40 18.34 0.30
N GLU A 12 16.92 19.57 0.11
CA GLU A 12 16.55 20.10 -1.21
C GLU A 12 17.74 20.12 -2.17
N ALA A 13 18.96 20.39 -1.68
CA ALA A 13 20.19 20.30 -2.46
C ALA A 13 20.48 18.87 -2.94
N VAL A 14 20.34 17.88 -2.04
CA VAL A 14 20.55 16.46 -2.38
C VAL A 14 19.45 15.95 -3.32
N GLU A 15 18.19 16.29 -3.08
CA GLU A 15 17.07 15.98 -3.97
C GLU A 15 17.30 16.58 -5.37
N THR A 16 17.69 17.85 -5.44
CA THR A 16 18.00 18.53 -6.71
C THR A 16 19.13 17.81 -7.48
N LEU A 17 20.22 17.46 -6.79
CA LEU A 17 21.33 16.74 -7.41
C LEU A 17 20.94 15.30 -7.80
N SER A 18 20.08 14.64 -7.02
CA SER A 18 19.52 13.32 -7.34
C SER A 18 18.74 13.37 -8.64
N SER A 19 17.79 14.31 -8.76
CA SER A 19 16.99 14.48 -9.97
C SER A 19 17.87 14.73 -11.19
N ILE A 20 18.94 15.52 -11.06
CA ILE A 20 19.91 15.74 -12.14
C ILE A 20 20.73 14.46 -12.43
N ALA A 21 21.16 13.75 -11.39
CA ALA A 21 21.94 12.52 -11.49
C ALA A 21 21.15 11.33 -12.05
N ASP A 22 19.82 11.37 -12.06
CA ASP A 22 18.96 10.29 -12.54
C ASP A 22 18.57 10.42 -14.03
N LEU A 23 18.80 11.56 -14.68
CA LEU A 23 18.44 11.77 -16.09
C LEU A 23 19.24 10.90 -17.07
N GLU A 24 18.59 9.98 -17.79
CA GLU A 24 19.25 9.15 -18.81
C GLU A 24 19.22 9.83 -20.19
N PHE A 25 20.39 10.13 -20.74
CA PHE A 25 20.54 10.79 -22.06
C PHE A 25 21.37 9.95 -23.05
N ASP A 26 21.43 8.63 -22.86
CA ASP A 26 22.30 7.76 -23.67
C ASP A 26 21.77 7.49 -25.10
N ARG A 27 20.75 8.23 -25.59
CA ARG A 27 20.19 8.16 -26.95
C ARG A 27 19.93 9.56 -27.53
N GLU A 28 20.00 9.69 -28.86
CA GLU A 28 19.85 10.95 -29.60
C GLU A 28 18.54 11.68 -29.25
N ILE A 29 18.65 12.94 -28.82
CA ILE A 29 17.50 13.79 -28.49
C ILE A 29 17.14 14.58 -29.75
N GLY A 30 15.94 14.34 -30.30
CA GLY A 30 15.38 15.15 -31.38
C GLY A 30 14.71 16.41 -30.82
N ILE A 31 15.19 17.60 -31.21
CA ILE A 31 14.54 18.86 -30.84
C ILE A 31 13.54 19.22 -31.95
N ALA A 32 12.24 19.15 -31.66
CA ALA A 32 11.23 19.75 -32.52
C ALA A 32 11.22 21.28 -32.34
N GLN A 33 11.12 22.04 -33.43
CA GLN A 33 11.31 23.50 -33.47
C GLN A 33 10.30 24.33 -32.64
N GLN A 34 9.30 23.70 -32.00
CA GLN A 34 8.31 24.38 -31.16
C GLN A 34 7.97 23.56 -29.90
N HIS A 35 8.62 23.91 -28.78
CA HIS A 35 8.15 23.77 -27.38
C HIS A 35 7.81 22.34 -26.88
N GLU A 36 8.25 21.29 -27.57
CA GLU A 36 8.09 19.91 -27.08
C GLU A 36 9.44 19.19 -27.06
N LEU A 37 9.88 18.79 -25.86
CA LEU A 37 11.00 17.88 -25.67
C LEU A 37 10.48 16.46 -25.84
N ILE A 38 10.83 15.85 -26.98
CA ILE A 38 10.51 14.47 -27.27
C ILE A 38 11.74 13.63 -26.90
N LEU A 39 11.65 12.93 -25.77
CA LEU A 39 12.60 11.88 -25.41
C LEU A 39 11.94 10.55 -25.78
N GLN A 40 12.56 9.81 -26.71
CA GLN A 40 12.12 8.46 -27.10
C GLN A 40 10.64 8.38 -27.56
N ASN A 41 10.17 9.38 -28.33
CA ASN A 41 8.79 9.51 -28.80
C ASN A 41 7.71 9.78 -27.72
N GLU A 42 8.11 10.07 -26.47
CA GLU A 42 7.19 10.49 -25.41
C GLU A 42 7.35 11.98 -25.07
N LYS A 43 6.23 12.62 -24.67
CA LYS A 43 6.21 13.98 -24.12
C LYS A 43 6.62 13.93 -22.66
N VAL A 44 7.74 14.56 -22.30
CA VAL A 44 8.16 14.64 -20.89
C VAL A 44 7.40 15.77 -20.19
N ASP A 45 6.80 15.48 -19.04
CA ASP A 45 5.99 16.44 -18.28
C ASP A 45 6.84 17.61 -17.74
N TYR A 46 6.31 18.83 -17.84
CA TYR A 46 7.07 20.09 -17.74
C TYR A 46 7.67 20.36 -16.35
N LYS A 47 7.17 19.70 -15.29
CA LYS A 47 7.56 19.98 -13.90
C LYS A 47 8.97 19.48 -13.55
N THR A 48 9.40 18.37 -14.10
CA THR A 48 10.71 17.74 -13.79
C THR A 48 11.88 18.37 -14.57
N VAL A 49 11.57 19.21 -15.55
CA VAL A 49 12.47 19.51 -16.68
C VAL A 49 12.53 21.01 -17.03
N HIS A 50 11.93 21.88 -16.21
CA HIS A 50 11.88 23.34 -16.40
C HIS A 50 13.25 24.00 -16.62
N TRP A 51 14.32 23.36 -16.18
CA TRP A 51 15.70 23.81 -16.37
C TRP A 51 16.31 23.50 -17.76
N LEU A 52 15.62 22.73 -18.61
CA LEU A 52 16.01 22.48 -20.01
C LEU A 52 15.68 23.64 -20.96
N HIS A 53 14.88 24.63 -20.53
CA HIS A 53 14.52 25.75 -21.40
C HIS A 53 15.67 26.77 -21.54
N GLN A 54 15.95 27.22 -22.76
CA GLN A 54 17.00 28.23 -23.03
C GLN A 54 16.78 29.54 -22.25
N ALA A 55 15.52 29.88 -22.00
CA ALA A 55 15.11 31.07 -21.24
C ALA A 55 15.40 30.95 -19.73
N ASP A 56 15.38 29.72 -19.19
CA ASP A 56 15.55 29.42 -17.76
C ASP A 56 16.96 28.89 -17.43
N ALA A 57 17.84 28.76 -18.43
CA ALA A 57 19.22 28.35 -18.25
C ALA A 57 19.97 29.20 -17.19
N PRO A 58 19.83 30.54 -17.12
CA PRO A 58 20.48 31.34 -16.08
C PRO A 58 19.97 31.06 -14.67
N SER A 59 18.66 30.77 -14.51
CA SER A 59 18.06 30.49 -13.19
C SER A 59 18.52 29.12 -12.67
N THR A 60 18.59 28.14 -13.57
CA THR A 60 19.09 26.78 -13.30
C THR A 60 20.55 26.79 -12.87
N VAL A 61 21.41 27.51 -13.60
CA VAL A 61 22.84 27.62 -13.26
C VAL A 61 23.01 28.23 -11.88
N ASN A 62 22.18 29.22 -11.54
CA ASN A 62 22.20 29.83 -10.22
C ASN A 62 21.71 28.84 -9.14
N LEU A 63 20.66 28.06 -9.41
CA LEU A 63 20.19 27.00 -8.52
C LEU A 63 21.27 25.94 -8.26
N VAL A 64 21.97 25.48 -9.29
CA VAL A 64 23.09 24.52 -9.17
C VAL A 64 24.27 25.10 -8.38
N ARG A 65 24.64 26.37 -8.64
CA ARG A 65 25.68 27.06 -7.85
C ARG A 65 25.28 27.16 -6.38
N GLU A 66 24.03 27.51 -6.12
CA GLU A 66 23.51 27.61 -4.76
C GLU A 66 23.49 26.25 -4.08
N THR A 67 23.10 25.20 -4.79
CA THR A 67 23.16 23.79 -4.35
C THR A 67 24.58 23.41 -3.91
N PHE A 68 25.61 23.71 -4.72
CA PHE A 68 27.01 23.45 -4.34
C PHE A 68 27.47 24.27 -3.13
N ARG A 69 27.02 25.53 -2.99
CA ARG A 69 27.32 26.37 -1.82
C ARG A 69 26.71 25.82 -0.55
N VAL A 70 25.46 25.37 -0.60
CA VAL A 70 24.76 24.77 0.53
C VAL A 70 25.50 23.52 1.00
N ILE A 71 25.90 22.65 0.07
CA ILE A 71 26.69 21.44 0.40
C ILE A 71 28.06 21.80 0.98
N LEU A 72 28.76 22.78 0.41
CA LEU A 72 30.05 23.24 0.94
C LEU A 72 29.92 23.83 2.34
N HIS A 73 28.89 24.64 2.58
CA HIS A 73 28.61 25.21 3.89
C HIS A 73 28.32 24.10 4.91
N TYR A 74 27.55 23.08 4.50
CA TYR A 74 27.31 21.90 5.30
C TYR A 74 28.63 21.17 5.66
N LEU A 75 29.44 20.79 4.67
CA LEU A 75 30.70 20.08 4.93
C LEU A 75 31.63 20.89 5.84
N ARG A 76 31.65 22.22 5.73
CA ARG A 76 32.41 23.11 6.63
C ARG A 76 31.85 23.11 8.05
N ASN A 77 30.54 23.13 8.20
CA ASN A 77 29.91 23.10 9.52
C ASN A 77 30.12 21.74 10.21
N PHE A 78 29.91 20.64 9.48
CA PHE A 78 30.23 19.29 9.92
C PHE A 78 31.71 19.18 10.34
N TYR A 79 32.62 19.67 9.48
CA TYR A 79 34.05 19.68 9.77
C TYR A 79 34.41 20.45 11.05
N ARG A 80 33.72 21.56 11.32
CA ARG A 80 34.00 22.41 12.49
C ARG A 80 33.39 21.88 13.78
N LYS A 81 32.18 21.34 13.73
CA LYS A 81 31.41 20.97 14.93
C LYS A 81 31.70 19.55 15.39
N GLU A 82 31.82 18.61 14.44
CA GLU A 82 31.72 17.19 14.76
C GLU A 82 32.97 16.41 14.39
N TYR A 83 33.74 16.84 13.39
CA TYR A 83 34.90 16.12 12.84
C TYR A 83 36.00 15.75 13.85
N GLY A 84 36.10 16.46 14.98
CA GLY A 84 37.01 16.12 16.07
C GLY A 84 36.60 14.88 16.87
N TYR A 85 35.32 14.48 16.80
CA TYR A 85 34.70 13.43 17.60
C TYR A 85 34.04 12.31 16.76
N VAL A 86 34.15 12.35 15.43
CA VAL A 86 33.45 11.39 14.55
C VAL A 86 34.04 9.98 14.68
N THR A 87 33.44 9.19 15.55
CA THR A 87 33.51 7.72 15.54
C THR A 87 32.37 7.09 14.74
N ASP A 88 31.37 7.88 14.32
CA ASP A 88 30.22 7.36 13.59
C ASP A 88 30.53 7.15 12.10
N GLN A 89 30.78 5.89 11.75
CA GLN A 89 31.01 5.40 10.40
C GLN A 89 29.88 5.81 9.44
N LYS A 90 28.62 5.86 9.90
CA LYS A 90 27.44 6.13 9.06
C LYS A 90 27.46 7.54 8.48
N THR A 91 27.72 8.55 9.32
CA THR A 91 27.77 9.95 8.88
C THR A 91 28.87 10.19 7.82
N ILE A 92 30.01 9.51 7.97
CA ILE A 92 31.13 9.57 7.02
C ILE A 92 30.75 8.95 5.66
N GLU A 93 30.09 7.79 5.66
CA GLU A 93 29.61 7.13 4.44
C GLU A 93 28.59 7.98 3.70
N GLY A 94 27.71 8.65 4.43
CA GLY A 94 26.78 9.58 3.84
C GLY A 94 27.49 10.72 3.10
N ILE A 95 28.53 11.33 3.69
CA ILE A 95 29.26 12.46 3.07
C ILE A 95 29.95 12.02 1.78
N LYS A 96 30.54 10.82 1.78
CA LYS A 96 31.09 10.20 0.56
C LYS A 96 30.02 10.13 -0.53
N THR A 97 28.82 9.71 -0.16
CA THR A 97 27.73 9.48 -1.09
C THR A 97 27.18 10.80 -1.67
N ILE A 98 27.07 11.86 -0.85
CA ILE A 98 26.76 13.22 -1.32
C ILE A 98 27.81 13.69 -2.34
N MET A 99 29.10 13.45 -2.07
CA MET A 99 30.16 13.90 -2.98
C MET A 99 30.20 13.12 -4.30
N VAL A 100 29.84 11.83 -4.28
CA VAL A 100 29.63 11.05 -5.51
C VAL A 100 28.48 11.64 -6.33
N LEU A 101 27.35 11.94 -5.69
CA LEU A 101 26.18 12.55 -6.31
C LEU A 101 26.51 13.91 -6.95
N VAL A 102 27.23 14.77 -6.22
CA VAL A 102 27.75 16.06 -6.72
C VAL A 102 28.59 15.86 -7.98
N GLY A 103 29.48 14.87 -8.00
CA GLY A 103 30.31 14.55 -9.16
C GLY A 103 29.52 13.99 -10.35
N GLU A 104 28.54 13.11 -10.11
CA GLU A 104 27.66 12.56 -11.16
C GLU A 104 26.79 13.66 -11.79
N ALA A 105 26.13 14.48 -10.97
CA ALA A 105 25.30 15.59 -11.41
C ALA A 105 26.11 16.65 -12.19
N ALA A 106 27.29 17.03 -11.69
CA ALA A 106 28.16 17.99 -12.39
C ALA A 106 28.60 17.48 -13.78
N LYS A 107 28.96 16.20 -13.90
CA LYS A 107 29.30 15.57 -15.19
C LYS A 107 28.13 15.52 -16.15
N LYS A 108 26.91 15.25 -15.66
CA LYS A 108 25.70 15.25 -16.50
C LYS A 108 25.34 16.65 -16.99
N LEU A 109 25.41 17.65 -16.12
CA LEU A 109 25.21 19.05 -16.52
C LEU A 109 26.26 19.50 -17.53
N ASP A 110 27.53 19.09 -17.38
CA ASP A 110 28.57 19.38 -18.37
C ASP A 110 28.25 18.80 -19.75
N ARG A 111 27.77 17.55 -19.81
CA ARG A 111 27.30 16.94 -21.06
C ARG A 111 26.13 17.73 -21.65
N TYR A 112 25.19 18.17 -20.80
CA TYR A 112 24.04 18.96 -21.23
C TYR A 112 24.44 20.32 -21.81
N THR A 113 25.30 21.07 -21.12
CA THR A 113 25.81 22.37 -21.56
C THR A 113 26.49 22.26 -22.93
N ASN A 114 27.19 21.15 -23.19
CA ASN A 114 27.80 20.88 -24.49
C ASN A 114 26.79 20.58 -25.61
N ILE A 115 25.62 20.00 -25.30
CA ILE A 115 24.61 19.57 -26.30
C ILE A 115 23.66 20.73 -26.67
N PHE A 116 23.19 21.52 -25.70
CA PHE A 116 22.06 22.44 -25.91
C PHE A 116 22.43 23.93 -26.04
N HIS A 117 23.67 24.35 -25.77
CA HIS A 117 24.02 25.77 -25.81
C HIS A 117 25.50 26.10 -26.12
N GLN A 118 25.71 26.89 -27.18
CA GLN A 118 26.94 27.67 -27.44
C GLN A 118 27.09 28.92 -26.52
N THR A 119 26.14 29.17 -25.61
CA THR A 119 26.06 30.39 -24.79
C THR A 119 26.73 30.29 -23.41
N GLN A 120 27.11 29.10 -22.93
CA GLN A 120 27.93 28.97 -21.72
C GLN A 120 29.38 28.65 -22.08
N LYS A 121 30.28 29.61 -21.87
CA LYS A 121 31.72 29.46 -22.13
C LYS A 121 32.47 28.58 -21.11
N LYS A 122 31.83 28.15 -20.02
CA LYS A 122 32.49 27.46 -18.91
C LYS A 122 31.68 26.26 -18.45
N SER A 123 32.37 25.15 -18.28
CA SER A 123 31.81 23.92 -17.75
C SER A 123 31.38 24.10 -16.27
N VAL A 124 30.35 23.39 -15.83
CA VAL A 124 29.87 23.36 -14.44
C VAL A 124 30.96 22.87 -13.49
N THR A 125 31.81 21.93 -13.92
CA THR A 125 32.98 21.53 -13.12
C THR A 125 34.05 22.63 -13.01
N GLU A 126 33.96 23.69 -13.82
CA GLU A 126 34.81 24.87 -13.69
C GLU A 126 34.26 25.94 -12.74
N PHE A 127 33.03 25.78 -12.25
CA PHE A 127 32.43 26.73 -11.31
C PHE A 127 33.26 26.82 -10.03
N LYS A 128 33.39 28.06 -9.52
CA LYS A 128 34.15 28.34 -8.30
C LYS A 128 33.58 27.57 -7.12
N GLU A 129 32.26 27.52 -7.02
CA GLU A 129 31.51 26.82 -5.97
C GLU A 129 31.81 25.31 -5.99
N TYR A 130 31.80 24.67 -7.16
CA TYR A 130 32.13 23.26 -7.32
C TYR A 130 33.59 22.96 -6.97
N LYS A 131 34.54 23.77 -7.48
CA LYS A 131 35.97 23.60 -7.17
C LYS A 131 36.25 23.76 -5.69
N GLN A 132 35.64 24.76 -5.04
CA GLN A 132 35.78 24.97 -3.60
C GLN A 132 35.19 23.81 -2.79
N LEU A 133 34.06 23.25 -3.24
CA LEU A 133 33.45 22.07 -2.63
C LEU A 133 34.36 20.84 -2.74
N GLN A 134 34.85 20.56 -3.95
CA GLN A 134 35.72 19.43 -4.24
C GLN A 134 37.06 19.55 -3.49
N GLU A 135 37.70 20.72 -3.52
CA GLU A 135 38.96 20.98 -2.82
C GLU A 135 38.80 20.82 -1.30
N PHE A 136 37.71 21.34 -0.74
CA PHE A 136 37.42 21.20 0.68
C PHE A 136 37.26 19.72 1.07
N TYR A 137 36.45 18.97 0.33
CA TYR A 137 36.26 17.54 0.57
C TYR A 137 37.57 16.76 0.46
N LEU A 138 38.33 16.94 -0.63
CA LEU A 138 39.57 16.19 -0.86
C LEU A 138 40.66 16.53 0.17
N SER A 139 40.80 17.80 0.54
CA SER A 139 41.85 18.25 1.46
C SER A 139 41.54 17.98 2.92
N LYS A 140 40.26 18.07 3.31
CA LYS A 140 39.85 18.02 4.72
C LYS A 140 39.13 16.75 5.12
N ILE A 141 38.45 16.06 4.21
CA ILE A 141 37.58 14.92 4.53
C ILE A 141 38.14 13.63 3.96
N ALA A 142 38.36 13.54 2.63
CA ALA A 142 38.72 12.31 1.92
C ALA A 142 40.02 11.64 2.43
N ARG A 143 41.03 12.41 2.83
CA ARG A 143 42.33 11.91 3.34
C ARG A 143 42.23 11.04 4.60
N LYS A 144 41.12 11.09 5.33
CA LYS A 144 40.90 10.28 6.54
C LYS A 144 39.95 9.11 6.31
N ILE A 145 39.34 8.99 5.13
CA ILE A 145 38.32 7.97 4.88
C ILE A 145 38.83 6.94 3.88
N ASP A 146 39.91 6.26 4.23
CA ASP A 146 40.30 5.03 3.56
C ASP A 146 39.66 3.81 4.22
N GLU A 147 39.39 2.82 3.38
CA GLU A 147 38.74 1.52 3.64
C GLU A 147 37.20 1.52 3.72
N GLY A 148 36.61 0.62 2.94
CA GLY A 148 35.26 0.74 2.40
C GLY A 148 34.30 -0.40 2.78
N VAL A 149 33.02 -0.10 2.64
CA VAL A 149 31.91 -1.05 2.85
C VAL A 149 30.80 -0.84 1.80
N LEU A 150 30.48 0.41 1.43
CA LEU A 150 29.38 0.72 0.49
C LEU A 150 29.53 0.13 -0.93
N SER A 151 30.75 0.03 -1.47
CA SER A 151 30.98 -0.56 -2.79
C SER A 151 30.54 -2.02 -2.83
N LYS A 152 30.70 -2.78 -1.73
CA LYS A 152 30.36 -4.21 -1.67
C LYS A 152 28.85 -4.44 -1.61
N TRP A 153 28.08 -3.59 -0.93
CA TRP A 153 26.62 -3.71 -0.86
C TRP A 153 25.94 -3.35 -2.20
N ILE A 154 26.36 -2.25 -2.84
CA ILE A 154 25.85 -1.86 -4.17
C ILE A 154 26.27 -2.87 -5.25
N LEU A 155 27.50 -3.40 -5.19
CA LEU A 155 27.95 -4.49 -6.05
C LEU A 155 27.19 -5.80 -5.77
N GLY A 156 26.83 -6.10 -4.52
CA GLY A 156 26.02 -7.26 -4.16
C GLY A 156 24.64 -7.25 -4.78
N LEU A 157 23.94 -6.11 -4.70
CA LEU A 157 22.61 -5.90 -5.29
C LEU A 157 22.61 -5.88 -6.82
N SER A 158 23.72 -5.48 -7.45
CA SER A 158 23.86 -5.45 -8.92
C SER A 158 24.49 -6.71 -9.53
N ILE A 159 25.18 -7.54 -8.74
CA ILE A 159 25.89 -8.75 -9.21
C ILE A 159 25.17 -10.04 -8.80
N GLY A 160 24.31 -10.02 -7.78
CA GLY A 160 23.53 -11.18 -7.32
C GLY A 160 22.73 -11.83 -8.44
N LYS A 161 23.29 -12.89 -9.03
CA LYS A 161 22.78 -13.75 -10.13
C LYS A 161 22.88 -13.25 -11.58
N TRP A 162 23.19 -11.97 -11.85
CA TRP A 162 23.20 -11.43 -13.22
C TRP A 162 24.25 -12.08 -14.16
N LYS A 163 25.40 -12.52 -13.61
CA LYS A 163 26.49 -13.12 -14.42
C LYS A 163 26.32 -14.62 -14.71
N LYS A 164 25.49 -15.36 -13.95
CA LYS A 164 25.29 -16.80 -14.20
C LYS A 164 24.21 -17.08 -15.23
N GLN A 165 23.21 -16.21 -15.36
CA GLN A 165 22.11 -16.39 -16.33
C GLN A 165 22.55 -16.07 -17.76
N LYS A 166 23.27 -14.95 -17.96
CA LYS A 166 23.77 -14.56 -19.29
C LYS A 166 24.77 -15.55 -19.91
N ALA A 167 25.51 -16.29 -19.10
CA ALA A 167 26.44 -17.31 -19.57
C ALA A 167 25.75 -18.62 -19.98
N ILE A 168 24.52 -18.86 -19.52
CA ILE A 168 23.71 -20.05 -19.84
C ILE A 168 22.80 -19.76 -21.05
N GLU A 169 22.28 -18.53 -21.18
CA GLU A 169 21.39 -18.16 -22.31
C GLU A 169 22.13 -17.92 -23.63
N PHE A 170 23.40 -17.49 -23.61
CA PHE A 170 24.17 -17.27 -24.85
C PHE A 170 24.66 -18.55 -25.56
N LYS A 171 24.36 -19.74 -25.03
CA LYS A 171 24.71 -21.03 -25.64
C LYS A 171 23.52 -21.86 -26.12
N ALA A 172 22.27 -21.38 -25.95
CA ALA A 172 21.08 -22.22 -26.16
C ALA A 172 20.07 -21.73 -27.20
N ALA A 173 20.27 -20.60 -27.90
CA ALA A 173 19.28 -20.12 -28.88
C ALA A 173 19.87 -19.93 -30.28
N ALA A 174 19.59 -20.87 -31.17
CA ALA A 174 19.58 -20.66 -32.62
C ALA A 174 18.26 -19.94 -33.01
N PRO A 175 18.23 -19.15 -34.10
CA PRO A 175 17.14 -18.22 -34.36
C PRO A 175 15.95 -18.95 -34.99
N THR A 176 14.79 -18.87 -34.36
CA THR A 176 13.51 -19.02 -35.07
C THR A 176 12.70 -17.76 -34.84
N SER A 177 12.41 -17.11 -35.96
CA SER A 177 11.58 -15.91 -36.10
C SER A 177 10.21 -16.13 -35.48
N VAL A 178 9.91 -15.41 -34.40
CA VAL A 178 8.56 -15.14 -33.95
C VAL A 178 8.45 -13.63 -33.79
N GLU A 179 7.34 -13.13 -34.30
CA GLU A 179 6.99 -11.74 -34.51
C GLU A 179 7.07 -10.90 -33.22
N SER A 180 7.38 -9.62 -33.43
CA SER A 180 7.58 -8.58 -32.43
C SER A 180 6.46 -8.52 -31.38
N LEU A 181 6.74 -9.01 -30.18
CA LEU A 181 6.05 -8.56 -28.97
C LEU A 181 6.44 -7.09 -28.75
N ALA A 182 5.42 -6.24 -28.64
CA ALA A 182 5.54 -4.81 -28.38
C ALA A 182 6.51 -4.56 -27.23
N GLU A 183 7.51 -3.70 -27.46
CA GLU A 183 8.33 -3.13 -26.39
C GLU A 183 7.40 -2.34 -25.46
N THR A 184 6.95 -2.96 -24.36
CA THR A 184 6.27 -2.24 -23.30
C THR A 184 7.29 -1.31 -22.64
N GLN A 185 7.23 -0.02 -22.99
CA GLN A 185 7.98 1.05 -22.35
C GLN A 185 7.54 1.16 -20.88
N HIS A 186 8.19 0.39 -20.01
CA HIS A 186 7.90 0.42 -18.58
C HIS A 186 8.58 1.63 -17.93
N VAL A 187 7.76 2.48 -17.30
CA VAL A 187 8.17 3.64 -16.46
C VAL A 187 9.12 3.20 -15.34
N PHE A 188 10.20 3.95 -15.13
CA PHE A 188 11.11 3.75 -14.01
C PHE A 188 10.58 4.44 -12.75
N VAL A 189 10.76 3.79 -11.59
CA VAL A 189 10.43 4.38 -10.30
C VAL A 189 11.39 5.54 -10.00
N ASP A 190 10.86 6.65 -9.50
CA ASP A 190 11.63 7.83 -9.11
C ASP A 190 11.60 8.05 -7.59
N LEU A 191 12.40 8.96 -7.05
CA LEU A 191 12.44 9.21 -5.61
C LEU A 191 11.12 9.80 -5.07
N GLU A 192 10.41 10.59 -5.88
CA GLU A 192 9.17 11.25 -5.45
C GLU A 192 8.02 10.26 -5.25
N THR A 193 7.85 9.31 -6.16
CA THR A 193 6.84 8.24 -6.10
C THR A 193 7.04 7.34 -4.88
N VAL A 194 8.29 7.07 -4.49
CA VAL A 194 8.59 6.33 -3.25
C VAL A 194 8.33 7.15 -2.01
N LYS A 195 8.69 8.44 -2.02
CA LYS A 195 8.37 9.37 -0.92
C LYS A 195 6.86 9.53 -0.72
N LYS A 196 6.09 9.50 -1.82
CA LYS A 196 4.62 9.50 -1.82
C LYS A 196 4.01 8.13 -1.56
N ASP A 197 4.83 7.07 -1.51
CA ASP A 197 4.42 5.70 -1.26
C ASP A 197 3.42 5.11 -2.29
N THR A 198 3.49 5.56 -3.54
CA THR A 198 2.52 5.17 -4.58
C THR A 198 2.94 3.95 -5.39
N GLU A 199 4.25 3.74 -5.59
CA GLU A 199 4.79 2.72 -6.51
C GLU A 199 5.85 1.82 -5.88
N TYR A 200 5.84 1.73 -4.54
CA TYR A 200 6.88 1.03 -3.79
C TYR A 200 6.93 -0.48 -4.08
N GLU A 201 5.84 -1.10 -4.53
CA GLU A 201 5.76 -2.52 -4.89
C GLU A 201 6.69 -2.87 -6.05
N LEU A 202 7.01 -1.88 -6.90
CA LEU A 202 7.89 -2.07 -8.05
C LEU A 202 9.37 -2.29 -7.62
N PHE A 203 9.71 -2.06 -6.36
CA PHE A 203 10.99 -2.54 -5.79
C PHE A 203 11.03 -4.05 -5.63
N PHE A 204 9.88 -4.67 -5.42
CA PHE A 204 9.75 -6.08 -5.15
C PHE A 204 9.34 -6.88 -6.39
N ILE A 205 8.88 -6.23 -7.45
CA ILE A 205 8.46 -6.86 -8.71
C ILE A 205 9.54 -6.71 -9.79
N ARG A 206 9.70 -7.71 -10.65
CA ARG A 206 10.56 -7.67 -11.84
C ARG A 206 9.74 -7.42 -13.10
N LYS A 207 10.37 -6.79 -14.09
CA LYS A 207 9.86 -6.70 -15.46
C LYS A 207 9.80 -8.09 -16.10
N GLU A 208 9.12 -8.19 -17.23
CA GLU A 208 8.97 -9.46 -17.97
C GLU A 208 10.33 -10.05 -18.41
N ASP A 209 11.29 -9.19 -18.73
CA ASP A 209 12.67 -9.54 -19.08
C ASP A 209 13.55 -9.91 -17.86
N GLY A 210 12.98 -9.89 -16.65
CA GLY A 210 13.68 -10.15 -15.39
C GLY A 210 14.47 -8.98 -14.83
N THR A 211 14.51 -7.82 -15.51
CA THR A 211 15.13 -6.61 -14.98
C THR A 211 14.26 -5.91 -13.92
N ARG A 212 14.82 -4.88 -13.26
CA ARG A 212 14.15 -4.14 -12.17
C ARG A 212 13.54 -2.84 -12.68
N PHE A 213 12.50 -2.36 -11.98
CA PHE A 213 11.87 -1.06 -12.24
C PHE A 213 12.62 0.13 -11.60
N PHE A 214 13.64 -0.13 -10.80
CA PHE A 214 14.46 0.89 -10.17
C PHE A 214 15.94 0.77 -10.58
N SER A 215 16.65 1.89 -10.54
CA SER A 215 18.09 1.92 -10.74
C SER A 215 18.83 1.75 -9.41
N PRO A 216 20.06 1.19 -9.39
CA PRO A 216 20.90 1.20 -8.18
C PRO A 216 21.24 2.61 -7.67
N ARG A 217 21.11 3.65 -8.51
CA ARG A 217 21.24 5.05 -8.10
C ARG A 217 20.09 5.46 -7.20
N LEU A 218 18.85 5.10 -7.55
CA LEU A 218 17.68 5.40 -6.73
C LEU A 218 17.82 4.85 -5.30
N LEU A 219 18.26 3.60 -5.13
CA LEU A 219 18.50 3.03 -3.80
C LEU A 219 19.52 3.81 -2.98
N ARG A 220 20.59 4.27 -3.64
CA ARG A 220 21.61 5.11 -3.01
C ARG A 220 21.01 6.45 -2.58
N ASN A 221 20.14 7.04 -3.40
CA ASN A 221 19.48 8.31 -3.12
C ASN A 221 18.46 8.17 -1.97
N ILE A 222 17.70 7.08 -1.92
CA ILE A 222 16.81 6.74 -0.81
C ILE A 222 17.62 6.60 0.50
N LYS A 223 18.72 5.84 0.47
CA LYS A 223 19.61 5.66 1.61
C LYS A 223 20.21 6.98 2.10
N LEU A 224 20.67 7.82 1.18
CA LEU A 224 21.10 9.19 1.47
C LEU A 224 20.02 9.98 2.21
N VAL A 225 18.81 10.04 1.67
CA VAL A 225 17.72 10.82 2.28
C VAL A 225 17.37 10.30 3.68
N CYS A 226 17.41 8.99 3.89
CA CYS A 226 17.14 8.39 5.20
C CYS A 226 18.25 8.65 6.22
N ASP A 227 19.51 8.39 5.86
CA ASP A 227 20.67 8.57 6.76
C ASP A 227 20.85 10.04 7.18
N PHE A 228 20.41 10.98 6.34
CA PHE A 228 20.61 12.40 6.53
C PHE A 228 19.36 13.20 6.89
N GLY A 229 18.17 12.63 6.73
CA GLY A 229 16.91 13.31 7.06
C GLY A 229 16.91 13.80 8.51
N ASP A 230 17.42 12.98 9.43
CA ASP A 230 17.49 13.29 10.87
C ASP A 230 18.59 14.30 11.23
N TYR A 231 19.63 14.39 10.40
CA TYR A 231 20.71 15.37 10.61
C TYR A 231 20.31 16.78 10.18
N PHE A 232 19.27 16.92 9.35
CA PHE A 232 18.95 18.14 8.61
C PHE A 232 17.56 18.68 8.87
N GLY A 233 16.60 17.81 9.16
CA GLY A 233 15.35 18.21 9.77
C GLY A 233 15.66 18.60 11.21
N GLY A 234 15.65 19.90 11.52
CA GLY A 234 15.62 20.33 12.92
C GLY A 234 14.32 19.82 13.54
N HIS A 235 14.34 18.58 14.05
CA HIS A 235 13.17 17.92 14.60
C HIS A 235 12.70 18.71 15.82
N LYS A 236 11.61 19.46 15.66
CA LYS A 236 10.92 20.11 16.77
C LYS A 236 9.98 19.08 17.41
N GLY A 237 10.54 18.19 18.23
CA GLY A 237 9.76 17.26 19.06
C GLY A 237 10.25 15.82 19.01
N ILE A 238 9.57 14.98 19.80
CA ILE A 238 9.78 13.53 19.86
C ILE A 238 9.13 12.89 18.62
N ASP A 239 9.76 11.88 18.04
CA ASP A 239 9.19 11.10 16.92
C ASP A 239 7.92 10.38 17.41
N PRO A 240 6.74 10.66 16.80
CA PRO A 240 5.49 10.01 17.19
C PRO A 240 5.51 8.49 17.01
N LEU A 241 6.38 7.94 16.15
CA LEU A 241 6.45 6.50 15.83
C LEU A 241 7.69 5.80 16.41
N GLU A 242 8.41 6.41 17.36
CA GLU A 242 9.59 5.79 18.00
C GLU A 242 9.30 4.38 18.56
N GLY A 243 8.07 4.16 19.06
CA GLY A 243 7.61 2.89 19.62
C GLY A 243 7.14 1.84 18.62
N ILE A 244 7.19 2.08 17.31
CA ILE A 244 6.52 1.24 16.32
C ILE A 244 6.94 -0.23 16.36
N LYS A 245 8.23 -0.52 16.55
CA LYS A 245 8.75 -1.89 16.66
C LYS A 245 8.13 -2.63 17.85
N HIS A 246 7.97 -1.94 18.99
CA HIS A 246 7.34 -2.51 20.17
C HIS A 246 5.83 -2.73 19.99
N TRP A 247 5.15 -1.84 19.28
CA TRP A 247 3.74 -2.01 18.96
C TRP A 247 3.53 -3.20 18.04
N HIS A 248 4.35 -3.30 17.00
CA HIS A 248 4.30 -4.39 16.04
C HIS A 248 4.53 -5.75 16.71
N ASP A 249 5.57 -5.87 17.54
CA ASP A 249 5.88 -7.08 18.31
C ASP A 249 4.73 -7.49 19.25
N ARG A 250 4.06 -6.50 19.88
CA ARG A 250 2.88 -6.75 20.72
C ARG A 250 1.67 -7.23 19.90
N VAL A 251 1.42 -6.64 18.73
CA VAL A 251 0.35 -7.07 17.82
C VAL A 251 0.55 -8.52 17.41
N LEU A 252 1.77 -8.89 16.97
CA LEU A 252 2.08 -10.25 16.55
C LEU A 252 2.00 -11.26 17.70
N HIS A 253 2.45 -10.87 18.91
CA HIS A 253 2.26 -11.67 20.11
C HIS A 253 0.78 -12.02 20.37
N LEU A 254 -0.13 -11.05 20.23
CA LEU A 254 -1.55 -11.31 20.39
C LEU A 254 -2.15 -12.12 19.24
N CYS A 255 -1.74 -11.84 18.00
CA CYS A 255 -2.13 -12.67 16.86
C CYS A 255 -1.77 -14.14 17.11
N ALA A 256 -0.55 -14.42 17.60
CA ALA A 256 -0.13 -15.77 17.96
C ALA A 256 -1.02 -16.40 19.04
N ARG A 257 -1.37 -15.64 20.09
CA ARG A 257 -2.29 -16.10 21.14
C ARG A 257 -3.69 -16.42 20.61
N ASN A 258 -4.21 -15.59 19.70
CA ASN A 258 -5.53 -15.80 19.10
C ASN A 258 -5.56 -17.08 18.24
N ILE A 259 -4.52 -17.31 17.44
CA ILE A 259 -4.39 -18.53 16.65
C ILE A 259 -4.33 -19.76 17.57
N LEU A 260 -3.52 -19.73 18.64
CA LEU A 260 -3.44 -20.84 19.59
C LEU A 260 -4.76 -21.09 20.32
N LYS A 261 -5.49 -20.04 20.69
CA LYS A 261 -6.81 -20.14 21.29
C LYS A 261 -7.81 -20.79 20.34
N ALA A 262 -7.74 -20.48 19.04
CA ALA A 262 -8.58 -21.09 18.02
C ALA A 262 -8.28 -22.57 17.77
N LEU A 263 -7.03 -23.02 17.96
CA LEU A 263 -6.67 -24.44 17.88
C LEU A 263 -7.23 -25.26 19.05
N GLY A 264 -7.32 -24.66 20.24
CA GLY A 264 -7.97 -25.26 21.40
C GLY A 264 -7.43 -26.65 21.76
N PRO A 265 -8.29 -27.64 22.07
CA PRO A 265 -7.87 -29.01 22.44
C PRO A 265 -7.10 -29.76 21.35
N ARG A 266 -7.24 -29.37 20.07
CA ARG A 266 -6.57 -30.03 18.94
C ARG A 266 -5.06 -29.96 19.06
N LEU A 267 -4.54 -28.87 19.63
CA LEU A 267 -3.12 -28.70 19.89
C LEU A 267 -2.59 -29.74 20.87
N GLN A 268 -3.33 -30.02 21.95
CA GLN A 268 -2.94 -31.02 22.95
C GLN A 268 -2.96 -32.43 22.35
N HIS A 269 -3.99 -32.73 21.55
CA HIS A 269 -4.10 -34.01 20.86
C HIS A 269 -2.92 -34.24 19.91
N PHE A 270 -2.57 -33.24 19.11
CA PHE A 270 -1.41 -33.30 18.22
C PHE A 270 -0.11 -33.60 18.97
N PHE A 271 0.19 -32.90 20.07
CA PHE A 271 1.41 -33.16 20.85
C PHE A 271 1.42 -34.48 21.62
N HIS A 272 0.24 -35.07 21.88
CA HIS A 272 0.15 -36.42 22.42
C HIS A 272 0.54 -37.46 21.36
N ASP A 273 0.00 -37.34 20.15
CA ASP A 273 0.16 -38.35 19.09
C ASP A 273 1.43 -38.21 18.28
N ILE A 274 2.01 -37.01 18.18
CA ILE A 274 3.27 -36.76 17.45
C ILE A 274 4.43 -37.64 17.92
N ARG A 275 4.40 -38.08 19.19
CA ARG A 275 5.43 -38.96 19.77
C ARG A 275 5.55 -40.28 19.02
N LYS A 276 4.48 -40.73 18.36
CA LYS A 276 4.38 -42.02 17.66
C LYS A 276 4.94 -41.95 16.23
N ILE A 277 5.02 -40.76 15.62
CA ILE A 277 5.29 -40.60 14.17
C ILE A 277 6.22 -39.38 13.93
N LYS A 278 7.43 -39.39 14.50
CA LYS A 278 8.34 -38.22 14.46
C LYS A 278 9.02 -37.95 13.11
N ASN A 279 9.02 -38.90 12.18
CA ASN A 279 9.90 -38.87 11.00
C ASN A 279 9.21 -38.41 9.70
N GLN A 280 7.93 -38.05 9.72
CA GLN A 280 7.25 -37.54 8.53
C GLN A 280 7.50 -36.04 8.36
N GLU A 281 7.87 -35.62 7.15
CA GLU A 281 8.17 -34.22 6.80
C GLU A 281 7.06 -33.25 7.24
N ILE A 282 5.80 -33.56 6.91
CA ILE A 282 4.63 -32.73 7.26
C ILE A 282 4.51 -32.52 8.78
N ILE A 283 4.79 -33.56 9.56
CA ILE A 283 4.72 -33.51 11.02
C ILE A 283 5.85 -32.65 11.59
N VAL A 284 7.06 -32.78 11.04
CA VAL A 284 8.21 -31.96 11.44
C VAL A 284 7.95 -30.49 11.16
N LEU A 285 7.44 -30.15 9.97
CA LEU A 285 7.12 -28.77 9.59
C LEU A 285 5.98 -28.19 10.42
N LEU A 286 4.90 -28.94 10.61
CA LEU A 286 3.78 -28.53 11.47
C LEU A 286 4.23 -28.32 12.92
N ASN A 287 5.08 -29.21 13.45
CA ASN A 287 5.66 -29.05 14.79
C ASN A 287 6.52 -27.79 14.90
N LYS A 288 7.35 -27.48 13.90
CA LYS A 288 8.13 -26.23 13.87
C LYS A 288 7.22 -25.00 13.86
N ALA A 289 6.20 -24.99 13.00
CA ALA A 289 5.22 -23.90 12.94
C ALA A 289 4.52 -23.69 14.28
N LEU A 290 4.03 -24.77 14.91
CA LEU A 290 3.35 -24.70 16.21
C LEU A 290 4.28 -24.27 17.35
N LEU A 291 5.53 -24.72 17.37
CA LEU A 291 6.51 -24.28 18.36
C LEU A 291 6.87 -22.81 18.22
N ALA A 292 7.08 -22.34 16.98
CA ALA A 292 7.33 -20.93 16.69
C ALA A 292 6.13 -20.07 17.14
N LEU A 293 4.91 -20.53 16.87
CA LEU A 293 3.68 -19.86 17.31
C LEU A 293 3.55 -19.81 18.85
N LEU A 294 3.87 -20.92 19.55
CA LEU A 294 3.91 -20.97 21.01
C LEU A 294 4.94 -19.97 21.59
N LEU A 295 6.13 -19.89 21.00
CA LEU A 295 7.17 -18.95 21.42
C LEU A 295 6.80 -17.50 21.14
N SER A 296 6.15 -17.21 20.02
CA SER A 296 5.61 -15.88 19.71
C SER A 296 4.49 -15.46 20.69
N SER A 297 3.70 -16.42 21.17
CA SER A 297 2.66 -16.17 22.17
C SER A 297 3.17 -16.01 23.60
N HIS A 298 4.48 -16.17 23.84
CA HIS A 298 5.06 -16.15 25.17
C HIS A 298 5.47 -14.73 25.58
N SER A 299 4.94 -14.21 26.69
CA SER A 299 5.13 -12.80 27.07
C SER A 299 6.58 -12.41 27.37
N GLN A 300 7.44 -13.35 27.80
CA GLN A 300 8.88 -13.07 28.01
C GLN A 300 9.64 -12.80 26.72
N ASN A 301 9.11 -13.21 25.56
CA ASN A 301 9.72 -12.96 24.25
C ASN A 301 9.31 -11.61 23.66
N LEU A 302 8.55 -10.78 24.39
CA LEU A 302 8.27 -9.41 23.95
C LEU A 302 9.55 -8.58 23.97
N LEU A 303 9.77 -7.73 22.96
CA LEU A 303 10.94 -6.87 22.81
C LEU A 303 11.24 -6.03 24.07
N ARG A 304 10.21 -5.64 24.82
CA ARG A 304 10.35 -4.89 26.09
C ARG A 304 11.15 -5.63 27.17
N HIS A 305 11.29 -6.95 27.05
CA HIS A 305 12.05 -7.80 27.96
C HIS A 305 13.44 -8.18 27.40
N THR A 306 13.86 -7.56 26.30
CA THR A 306 15.16 -7.79 25.65
C THR A 306 15.47 -9.28 25.44
N PRO A 307 14.58 -10.03 24.77
CA PRO A 307 14.77 -11.45 24.52
C PRO A 307 15.89 -11.68 23.50
N ILE A 308 16.37 -12.92 23.42
CA ILE A 308 17.32 -13.34 22.37
C ILE A 308 16.65 -13.29 20.99
N LYS A 309 15.36 -13.67 20.92
CA LYS A 309 14.52 -13.62 19.73
C LYS A 309 13.13 -13.11 20.11
N SER A 310 12.60 -12.13 19.39
CA SER A 310 11.36 -11.45 19.71
C SER A 310 10.11 -12.24 19.31
N CYS A 311 8.94 -11.83 19.80
CA CYS A 311 7.67 -12.41 19.38
C CYS A 311 7.43 -12.20 17.88
N SER A 312 7.84 -11.06 17.32
CA SER A 312 7.76 -10.79 15.87
C SER A 312 8.60 -11.77 15.06
N GLU A 313 9.86 -11.98 15.44
CA GLU A 313 10.75 -12.89 14.72
C GLU A 313 10.30 -14.36 14.84
N TYR A 314 9.71 -14.77 15.98
CA TYR A 314 9.08 -16.09 16.10
C TYR A 314 7.78 -16.20 15.28
N PHE A 315 7.07 -15.10 15.07
CA PHE A 315 5.88 -15.11 14.21
C PHE A 315 6.26 -15.26 12.74
N GLU A 316 7.34 -14.61 12.30
CA GLU A 316 7.93 -14.78 10.97
C GLU A 316 8.38 -16.21 10.71
N ASP A 317 9.02 -16.85 11.69
CA ASP A 317 9.34 -18.28 11.65
C ASP A 317 8.07 -19.12 11.46
N PHE A 318 7.01 -18.82 12.21
CA PHE A 318 5.73 -19.51 12.08
C PHE A 318 5.16 -19.37 10.66
N GLN A 319 5.13 -18.16 10.09
CA GLN A 319 4.65 -17.94 8.73
C GLN A 319 5.50 -18.71 7.70
N SER A 320 6.83 -18.64 7.85
CA SER A 320 7.77 -19.35 6.97
C SER A 320 7.58 -20.87 7.03
N PHE A 321 7.48 -21.44 8.23
CA PHE A 321 7.25 -22.88 8.41
C PHE A 321 5.86 -23.31 7.96
N LEU A 322 4.82 -22.49 8.15
CA LEU A 322 3.47 -22.75 7.64
C LEU A 322 3.48 -22.78 6.11
N ARG A 323 4.20 -21.86 5.47
CA ARG A 323 4.34 -21.84 4.03
C ARG A 323 5.09 -23.06 3.50
N GLU A 324 6.22 -23.42 4.13
CA GLU A 324 6.95 -24.65 3.80
C GLU A 324 6.06 -25.89 3.95
N LEU A 325 5.27 -25.95 5.02
CA LEU A 325 4.30 -27.01 5.28
C LEU A 325 3.27 -27.13 4.16
N LEU A 326 2.71 -25.99 3.73
CA LEU A 326 1.75 -25.95 2.63
C LEU A 326 2.38 -26.38 1.31
N HIS A 327 3.67 -26.14 1.08
CA HIS A 327 4.36 -26.56 -0.14
C HIS A 327 4.97 -27.98 -0.04
N CYS A 328 4.89 -28.64 1.11
CA CYS A 328 5.48 -29.96 1.27
C CYS A 328 4.76 -31.00 0.39
N ARG A 329 5.54 -31.95 -0.13
CA ARG A 329 5.05 -32.96 -1.10
C ARG A 329 3.93 -33.80 -0.52
N THR A 330 4.01 -34.11 0.77
CA THR A 330 3.01 -34.94 1.47
C THR A 330 1.66 -34.24 1.54
N TYR A 331 1.63 -32.96 1.95
CA TYR A 331 0.40 -32.19 2.04
C TYR A 331 -0.24 -31.99 0.66
N GLN A 332 0.56 -31.57 -0.33
CA GLN A 332 0.09 -31.40 -1.71
C GLN A 332 -0.45 -32.71 -2.32
N LYS A 333 0.20 -33.85 -2.03
CA LYS A 333 -0.30 -35.16 -2.42
C LYS A 333 -1.64 -35.50 -1.77
N TRP A 334 -1.82 -35.20 -0.48
CA TRP A 334 -3.08 -35.45 0.21
C TRP A 334 -4.21 -34.54 -0.24
N LEU A 335 -3.91 -33.31 -0.69
CA LEU A 335 -4.91 -32.44 -1.32
C LEU A 335 -5.36 -32.98 -2.68
N ALA A 336 -4.42 -33.43 -3.52
CA ALA A 336 -4.73 -33.98 -4.84
C ALA A 336 -5.38 -35.37 -4.77
N TYR A 337 -4.95 -36.19 -3.81
CA TYR A 337 -5.41 -37.55 -3.59
C TYR A 337 -5.73 -37.73 -2.09
N PRO A 338 -6.98 -37.46 -1.69
CA PRO A 338 -7.41 -37.56 -0.30
C PRO A 338 -6.99 -38.88 0.35
N PRO A 339 -6.55 -38.87 1.61
CA PRO A 339 -6.21 -40.10 2.33
C PRO A 339 -7.38 -41.09 2.33
N LYS A 340 -7.09 -42.39 2.37
CA LYS A 340 -8.15 -43.39 2.60
C LYS A 340 -8.88 -43.08 3.91
N GLU A 341 -10.20 -43.28 3.96
CA GLU A 341 -11.03 -43.00 5.15
C GLU A 341 -10.50 -43.67 6.43
N THR A 342 -9.80 -44.79 6.30
CA THR A 342 -9.15 -45.49 7.42
C THR A 342 -7.98 -44.72 8.05
N ASN A 343 -7.45 -43.68 7.39
CA ASN A 343 -6.33 -42.87 7.86
C ASN A 343 -6.82 -41.55 8.46
N GLN A 344 -7.55 -41.67 9.58
CA GLN A 344 -8.11 -40.54 10.32
C GLN A 344 -7.04 -39.49 10.69
N PHE A 345 -5.85 -39.95 11.07
CA PHE A 345 -4.75 -39.08 11.45
C PHE A 345 -4.32 -38.13 10.33
N ALA A 346 -4.30 -38.58 9.07
CA ALA A 346 -3.96 -37.71 7.95
C ALA A 346 -5.03 -36.61 7.73
N TYR A 347 -6.31 -36.93 7.93
CA TYR A 347 -7.39 -35.95 7.89
C TYR A 347 -7.27 -34.92 9.01
N GLU A 348 -6.97 -35.36 10.24
CA GLU A 348 -6.77 -34.46 11.38
C GLU A 348 -5.58 -33.51 11.16
N LEU A 349 -4.50 -33.98 10.52
CA LEU A 349 -3.38 -33.11 10.15
C LEU A 349 -3.79 -32.07 9.11
N ILE A 350 -4.48 -32.46 8.04
CA ILE A 350 -4.95 -31.52 7.00
C ILE A 350 -5.87 -30.47 7.62
N GLU A 351 -6.82 -30.91 8.45
CA GLU A 351 -7.74 -30.02 9.14
C GLU A 351 -6.98 -29.05 10.06
N MET A 352 -5.97 -29.52 10.80
CA MET A 352 -5.14 -28.66 11.65
C MET A 352 -4.43 -27.58 10.84
N VAL A 353 -3.83 -27.92 9.69
CA VAL A 353 -3.19 -26.93 8.80
C VAL A 353 -4.21 -25.91 8.29
N GLN A 354 -5.37 -26.37 7.85
CA GLN A 354 -6.43 -25.49 7.36
C GLN A 354 -6.99 -24.58 8.45
N VAL A 355 -7.09 -25.06 9.70
CA VAL A 355 -7.52 -24.25 10.86
C VAL A 355 -6.48 -23.19 11.22
N LEU A 356 -5.18 -23.49 11.08
CA LEU A 356 -4.13 -22.48 11.21
C LEU A 356 -4.32 -21.36 10.17
N CYS A 357 -4.50 -21.73 8.90
CA CYS A 357 -4.74 -20.78 7.82
C CYS A 357 -6.02 -19.96 8.03
N ARG A 358 -7.13 -20.60 8.43
CA ARG A 358 -8.37 -19.86 8.75
C ARG A 358 -8.18 -18.92 9.93
N SER A 359 -7.46 -19.33 10.96
CA SER A 359 -7.22 -18.49 12.12
C SER A 359 -6.36 -17.28 11.77
N LEU A 360 -5.41 -17.44 10.82
CA LEU A 360 -4.59 -16.36 10.27
C LEU A 360 -5.41 -15.33 9.48
N TYR A 361 -6.44 -15.74 8.73
CA TYR A 361 -7.22 -14.82 7.89
C TYR A 361 -8.50 -14.27 8.56
N ALA A 362 -9.20 -15.07 9.36
CA ALA A 362 -10.57 -14.76 9.79
C ALA A 362 -10.73 -14.45 11.29
N ASN A 363 -9.78 -14.84 12.15
CA ASN A 363 -9.93 -14.78 13.61
C ASN A 363 -8.88 -13.88 14.30
N LEU A 364 -8.13 -13.08 13.55
CA LEU A 364 -7.13 -12.18 14.11
C LEU A 364 -7.78 -10.88 14.59
N GLN A 365 -7.41 -10.48 15.82
CA GLN A 365 -7.84 -9.26 16.50
C GLN A 365 -6.64 -8.54 17.15
N GLY A 366 -5.40 -8.98 16.86
CA GLY A 366 -4.21 -8.47 17.55
C GLY A 366 -3.94 -6.98 17.29
N THR A 367 -4.44 -6.44 16.18
CA THR A 367 -4.25 -5.01 15.83
C THR A 367 -5.08 -4.08 16.70
N GLU A 368 -6.08 -4.56 17.44
CA GLU A 368 -6.87 -3.73 18.38
C GLU A 368 -6.01 -3.10 19.48
N GLU A 369 -4.83 -3.66 19.77
CA GLU A 369 -3.82 -3.04 20.64
C GLU A 369 -3.32 -1.68 20.15
N MET A 370 -3.58 -1.34 18.88
CA MET A 370 -3.30 -0.02 18.34
C MET A 370 -4.33 1.02 18.75
N VAL A 371 -5.53 0.63 19.22
CA VAL A 371 -6.59 1.58 19.59
C VAL A 371 -6.07 2.62 20.61
N PRO A 372 -5.45 2.24 21.75
CA PRO A 372 -4.92 3.23 22.71
C PRO A 372 -3.76 4.04 22.17
N VAL A 373 -2.99 3.49 21.22
CA VAL A 373 -1.86 4.19 20.57
C VAL A 373 -2.39 5.28 19.64
N VAL A 374 -3.34 4.93 18.76
CA VAL A 374 -3.99 5.86 17.83
C VAL A 374 -4.68 6.99 18.59
N GLN A 375 -5.44 6.68 19.64
CA GLN A 375 -6.09 7.69 20.49
C GLN A 375 -5.08 8.66 21.12
N ARG A 376 -3.94 8.14 21.59
CA ARG A 376 -2.88 8.98 22.15
C ARG A 376 -2.30 9.93 21.10
N LEU A 377 -2.04 9.42 19.89
CA LEU A 377 -1.53 10.21 18.78
C LEU A 377 -2.53 11.28 18.34
N ILE A 378 -3.83 10.95 18.24
CA ILE A 378 -4.88 11.93 17.93
C ILE A 378 -4.97 13.00 19.02
N LYS A 379 -4.92 12.61 20.29
CA LYS A 379 -4.92 13.57 21.41
C LYS A 379 -3.69 14.48 21.38
N GLU A 380 -2.51 13.95 21.09
CA GLU A 380 -1.28 14.73 20.93
C GLU A 380 -1.38 15.68 19.72
N ALA A 381 -1.89 15.19 18.60
CA ALA A 381 -2.13 15.98 17.40
C ALA A 381 -3.11 17.13 17.70
N GLY A 382 -4.19 16.86 18.44
CA GLY A 382 -5.22 17.81 18.82
C GLY A 382 -4.75 18.90 19.80
N GLN A 383 -3.68 18.68 20.56
CA GLN A 383 -3.04 19.73 21.39
C GLN A 383 -2.44 20.86 20.54
N THR A 384 -2.24 20.64 19.25
CA THR A 384 -1.76 21.66 18.31
C THR A 384 -2.88 22.49 17.66
N LEU A 385 -4.14 22.15 17.91
CA LEU A 385 -5.33 22.89 17.46
C LEU A 385 -5.68 24.02 18.45
N THR A 386 -6.30 25.10 17.97
CA THR A 386 -6.70 26.22 18.83
C THR A 386 -7.87 25.83 19.75
N LYS A 387 -8.03 26.51 20.90
CA LYS A 387 -9.14 26.24 21.85
C LYS A 387 -10.52 26.35 21.20
N GLU A 388 -10.71 27.28 20.26
CA GLU A 388 -11.95 27.44 19.48
C GLU A 388 -12.26 26.20 18.62
N GLN A 389 -11.24 25.55 18.06
CA GLN A 389 -11.40 24.32 17.27
C GLN A 389 -11.73 23.10 18.15
N GLN A 390 -11.38 23.12 19.43
CA GLN A 390 -11.67 22.04 20.37
C GLN A 390 -13.12 22.09 20.90
N GLU A 391 -13.72 23.28 21.01
CA GLU A 391 -15.11 23.46 21.48
C GLU A 391 -16.17 23.15 20.40
N GLU A 392 -15.84 23.31 19.11
CA GLU A 392 -16.76 22.97 17.99
C GLU A 392 -16.92 21.46 17.74
N VAL A 393 -16.04 20.63 18.31
CA VAL A 393 -15.94 19.19 17.99
C VAL A 393 -17.18 18.39 18.41
N GLY A 394 -17.86 18.77 19.49
CA GLY A 394 -18.99 18.01 20.04
C GLY A 394 -20.34 18.18 19.32
N LYS A 395 -20.44 19.13 18.37
CA LYS A 395 -21.67 19.39 17.59
C LYS A 395 -21.45 19.42 16.08
N SER A 396 -20.23 19.12 15.65
CA SER A 396 -19.86 19.20 14.23
C SER A 396 -20.29 17.93 13.48
N PRO A 397 -20.62 18.05 12.19
CA PRO A 397 -20.82 16.90 11.30
C PRO A 397 -19.62 15.93 11.33
N ILE A 398 -19.87 14.64 11.11
CA ILE A 398 -18.86 13.58 11.13
C ILE A 398 -17.70 13.91 10.18
N TRP A 399 -18.00 14.38 8.97
CA TRP A 399 -16.96 14.73 8.00
C TRP A 399 -16.03 15.85 8.51
N LYS A 400 -16.56 16.82 9.25
CA LYS A 400 -15.75 17.94 9.78
C LYS A 400 -14.82 17.46 10.90
N HIS A 401 -15.28 16.53 11.73
CA HIS A 401 -14.45 15.88 12.76
C HIS A 401 -13.28 15.12 12.12
N LEU A 402 -13.58 14.23 11.17
CA LEU A 402 -12.57 13.46 10.43
C LEU A 402 -11.55 14.35 9.72
N THR A 403 -11.99 15.45 9.12
CA THR A 403 -11.11 16.44 8.47
C THR A 403 -10.10 17.03 9.47
N ASN A 404 -10.56 17.40 10.66
CA ASN A 404 -9.73 18.02 11.69
C ASN A 404 -8.69 17.02 12.21
N ASP A 405 -9.13 15.80 12.53
CA ASP A 405 -8.26 14.73 13.03
C ASP A 405 -7.20 14.35 11.99
N TYR A 406 -7.59 14.19 10.73
CA TYR A 406 -6.65 13.90 9.64
C TYR A 406 -5.63 15.02 9.45
N THR A 407 -6.06 16.28 9.46
CA THR A 407 -5.16 17.43 9.30
C THR A 407 -4.17 17.51 10.47
N ALA A 408 -4.64 17.26 11.69
CA ALA A 408 -3.81 17.24 12.89
C ALA A 408 -2.80 16.09 12.84
N MET A 409 -3.25 14.87 12.51
CA MET A 409 -2.40 13.69 12.36
C MET A 409 -1.36 13.86 11.25
N ALA A 410 -1.75 14.36 10.08
CA ALA A 410 -0.83 14.65 8.98
C ALA A 410 0.24 15.69 9.37
N LYS A 411 -0.11 16.65 10.24
CA LYS A 411 0.85 17.63 10.79
C LYS A 411 1.78 16.99 11.83
N LEU A 412 1.27 16.10 12.69
CA LEU A 412 2.07 15.35 13.65
C LEU A 412 3.10 14.47 12.93
N MET A 413 2.66 13.77 11.88
CA MET A 413 3.50 12.88 11.07
C MET A 413 4.63 13.59 10.31
N LYS A 414 4.62 14.92 10.19
CA LYS A 414 5.78 15.67 9.67
C LYS A 414 7.02 15.54 10.56
N ARG A 415 6.87 15.11 11.81
CA ARG A 415 7.99 14.75 12.71
C ARG A 415 8.63 13.41 12.35
N HIS A 416 8.00 12.63 11.45
CA HIS A 416 8.48 11.36 10.92
C HIS A 416 8.34 11.34 9.37
N PRO A 417 9.12 12.17 8.63
CA PRO A 417 8.87 12.43 7.20
C PRO A 417 9.31 11.31 6.24
N ASN A 418 10.10 10.34 6.71
CA ASN A 418 10.77 9.34 5.86
C ASN A 418 10.30 7.90 6.09
N GLY A 419 9.20 7.68 6.81
CA GLY A 419 8.69 6.33 7.15
C GLY A 419 8.61 5.36 5.96
N PRO A 420 7.94 5.72 4.84
CA PRO A 420 7.86 4.85 3.68
C PRO A 420 9.23 4.47 3.08
N LEU A 421 10.18 5.41 3.08
CA LEU A 421 11.54 5.18 2.57
C LEU A 421 12.32 4.23 3.50
N LEU A 422 12.21 4.45 4.82
CA LEU A 422 12.81 3.58 5.82
C LEU A 422 12.26 2.15 5.72
N LYS A 423 10.96 1.98 5.50
CA LYS A 423 10.34 0.67 5.27
C LYS A 423 10.92 -0.03 4.05
N VAL A 424 10.99 0.65 2.91
CA VAL A 424 11.55 0.07 1.67
C VAL A 424 13.01 -0.32 1.89
N LEU A 425 13.83 0.53 2.52
CA LEU A 425 15.22 0.21 2.82
C LEU A 425 15.36 -0.97 3.78
N THR A 426 14.57 -1.02 4.86
CA THR A 426 14.63 -2.11 5.85
C THR A 426 14.39 -3.45 5.16
N ILE A 427 13.33 -3.54 4.34
CA ILE A 427 13.00 -4.76 3.61
C ILE A 427 14.12 -5.14 2.62
N LEU A 428 14.72 -4.16 1.93
CA LEU A 428 15.79 -4.40 0.97
C LEU A 428 17.14 -4.77 1.62
N GLU A 429 17.42 -4.27 2.82
CA GLU A 429 18.67 -4.54 3.56
C GLU A 429 18.69 -5.92 4.22
N GLU A 430 17.53 -6.45 4.60
CA GLU A 430 17.38 -7.76 5.25
C GLU A 430 17.57 -8.96 4.29
N ASP A 431 18.00 -8.73 3.04
CA ASP A 431 18.07 -9.73 1.95
C ASP A 431 16.70 -10.43 1.71
N ALA A 432 15.65 -9.83 2.27
CA ALA A 432 14.29 -10.30 2.34
C ALA A 432 13.53 -9.82 1.09
N PHE A 433 13.65 -10.64 0.05
CA PHE A 433 12.67 -10.81 -1.02
C PHE A 433 12.83 -9.95 -2.29
N HIS A 434 12.85 -10.68 -3.40
CA HIS A 434 12.70 -10.22 -4.77
C HIS A 434 11.24 -10.27 -5.22
N VAL A 435 10.31 -10.23 -4.28
CA VAL A 435 8.91 -10.61 -4.49
C VAL A 435 7.99 -9.74 -3.65
N PHE A 436 6.91 -9.28 -4.26
CA PHE A 436 5.82 -8.66 -3.56
C PHE A 436 4.93 -9.73 -2.91
N ASP A 437 4.83 -9.69 -1.58
CA ASP A 437 4.05 -10.62 -0.76
C ASP A 437 3.59 -9.89 0.51
N PRO A 438 2.35 -9.37 0.54
CA PRO A 438 1.87 -8.57 1.67
C PRO A 438 1.91 -9.32 3.00
N LEU A 439 1.59 -10.62 3.00
CA LEU A 439 1.51 -11.40 4.23
C LEU A 439 2.89 -11.58 4.88
N MET A 440 3.93 -11.85 4.08
CA MET A 440 5.31 -11.94 4.56
C MET A 440 5.93 -10.58 4.85
N GLN A 441 5.39 -9.50 4.28
CA GLN A 441 5.74 -8.11 4.61
C GLN A 441 4.98 -7.57 5.83
N HIS A 442 4.56 -8.48 6.73
CA HIS A 442 3.84 -8.18 7.97
C HIS A 442 2.49 -7.46 7.83
N ASN A 443 1.88 -7.50 6.64
CA ASN A 443 0.55 -6.97 6.42
C ASN A 443 -0.51 -8.02 6.81
N ILE A 444 -0.59 -8.30 8.11
CA ILE A 444 -1.38 -9.40 8.66
C ILE A 444 -2.90 -9.09 8.59
N PRO A 445 -3.74 -10.04 8.16
CA PRO A 445 -5.20 -9.91 8.19
C PRO A 445 -5.76 -9.50 9.57
N ASN A 446 -6.90 -8.81 9.57
CA ASN A 446 -7.61 -8.49 10.82
C ASN A 446 -9.12 -8.46 10.62
N GLN A 447 -9.89 -8.84 11.64
CA GLN A 447 -11.33 -8.63 11.65
C GLN A 447 -11.64 -7.17 12.01
N LEU A 448 -12.36 -6.45 11.14
CA LEU A 448 -12.75 -5.06 11.40
C LEU A 448 -14.02 -5.00 12.24
N TYR A 449 -15.13 -5.54 11.74
CA TYR A 449 -16.41 -5.59 12.43
C TYR A 449 -17.29 -6.71 11.88
N ASP A 450 -18.38 -7.02 12.57
CA ASP A 450 -19.42 -7.93 12.09
C ASP A 450 -20.68 -7.15 11.72
N LEU A 451 -21.31 -7.51 10.60
CA LEU A 451 -22.67 -7.10 10.26
C LEU A 451 -23.64 -8.21 10.64
N TYR A 452 -24.71 -7.85 11.35
CA TYR A 452 -25.83 -8.73 11.62
C TYR A 452 -27.01 -8.33 10.74
N VAL A 453 -27.36 -9.19 9.79
CA VAL A 453 -28.55 -9.08 8.97
C VAL A 453 -29.53 -10.14 9.47
N GLN A 454 -30.53 -9.72 10.26
CA GLN A 454 -31.39 -10.64 11.00
C GLN A 454 -30.56 -11.56 11.91
N GLU A 455 -30.55 -12.88 11.66
CA GLU A 455 -29.75 -13.87 12.40
C GLU A 455 -28.40 -14.19 11.73
N GLN A 456 -28.15 -13.68 10.52
CA GLN A 456 -26.92 -13.95 9.79
C GLN A 456 -25.82 -12.97 10.23
N ARG A 457 -24.74 -13.53 10.78
CA ARG A 457 -23.48 -12.80 11.04
C ARG A 457 -22.60 -12.85 9.80
N ILE A 458 -22.14 -11.68 9.36
CA ILE A 458 -21.20 -11.50 8.25
C ILE A 458 -19.96 -10.77 8.77
N SER A 459 -18.80 -11.42 8.77
CA SER A 459 -17.56 -10.81 9.26
C SER A 459 -16.85 -9.99 8.18
N HIS A 460 -16.59 -8.72 8.45
CA HIS A 460 -15.76 -7.87 7.62
C HIS A 460 -14.28 -8.07 7.97
N LEU A 461 -13.49 -8.54 7.02
CA LEU A 461 -12.06 -8.79 7.15
C LEU A 461 -11.25 -7.75 6.38
N ARG A 462 -10.27 -7.13 7.05
CA ARG A 462 -9.21 -6.34 6.40
C ARG A 462 -8.17 -7.31 5.82
N LEU A 463 -8.17 -7.45 4.50
CA LEU A 463 -7.23 -8.30 3.77
C LEU A 463 -6.47 -7.46 2.73
N ALA A 464 -5.14 -7.56 2.74
CA ALA A 464 -4.32 -7.23 1.58
C ALA A 464 -4.56 -8.26 0.47
N ALA A 465 -4.10 -7.97 -0.76
CA ALA A 465 -4.17 -8.93 -1.85
C ALA A 465 -3.41 -10.21 -1.44
N PRO A 466 -4.07 -11.39 -1.35
CA PRO A 466 -3.44 -12.64 -0.90
C PRO A 466 -2.63 -13.27 -2.05
N VAL A 467 -1.64 -12.53 -2.53
CA VAL A 467 -0.86 -12.88 -3.71
C VAL A 467 0.63 -12.73 -3.46
N TYR A 468 1.35 -13.62 -4.12
CA TYR A 468 2.78 -13.61 -4.31
C TYR A 468 3.07 -13.20 -5.76
N GLN A 469 3.86 -12.13 -5.97
CA GLN A 469 4.16 -11.60 -7.30
C GLN A 469 5.65 -11.26 -7.46
N GLU A 470 6.39 -12.14 -8.16
CA GLU A 470 7.79 -11.90 -8.53
C GLU A 470 7.92 -11.09 -9.84
N PHE A 471 7.02 -11.32 -10.80
CA PHE A 471 7.05 -10.69 -12.12
C PHE A 471 5.78 -9.87 -12.36
N ILE A 472 5.90 -8.78 -13.12
CA ILE A 472 4.80 -7.85 -13.36
C ILE A 472 3.58 -8.51 -14.00
N ASN A 473 3.82 -9.45 -14.91
CA ASN A 473 2.78 -10.15 -15.67
C ASN A 473 2.34 -11.47 -15.02
N LYS A 474 2.85 -11.83 -13.83
CA LYS A 474 2.53 -13.11 -13.19
C LYS A 474 2.39 -12.97 -11.68
N ALA A 475 1.17 -13.12 -11.19
CA ALA A 475 0.86 -13.27 -9.77
C ALA A 475 0.31 -14.67 -9.49
N ILE A 476 0.53 -15.15 -8.26
CA ILE A 476 0.02 -16.44 -7.78
C ILE A 476 -0.66 -16.18 -6.44
N VAL A 477 -1.86 -16.71 -6.25
CA VAL A 477 -2.55 -16.63 -4.95
C VAL A 477 -1.85 -17.54 -3.93
N ASP A 478 -1.64 -17.03 -2.72
CA ASP A 478 -0.99 -17.71 -1.60
C ASP A 478 -1.72 -19.01 -1.21
N GLU A 479 -0.95 -20.05 -0.85
CA GLU A 479 -1.52 -21.35 -0.43
C GLU A 479 -2.22 -21.25 0.94
N GLU A 480 -1.84 -20.29 1.77
CA GLU A 480 -2.46 -19.98 3.05
C GLU A 480 -3.91 -19.56 2.83
N PHE A 481 -4.15 -18.63 1.90
CA PHE A 481 -5.49 -18.17 1.55
C PHE A 481 -6.31 -19.29 0.89
N LYS A 482 -5.72 -20.04 -0.04
CA LYS A 482 -6.39 -21.21 -0.64
C LYS A 482 -6.81 -22.23 0.41
N SER A 483 -5.96 -22.49 1.40
CA SER A 483 -6.27 -23.45 2.48
C SER A 483 -7.37 -22.94 3.41
N PHE A 484 -7.43 -21.64 3.65
CA PHE A 484 -8.56 -21.00 4.33
C PHE A 484 -9.89 -21.22 3.57
N ILE A 485 -9.92 -20.97 2.26
CA ILE A 485 -11.12 -21.15 1.43
C ILE A 485 -11.52 -22.64 1.32
N ARG A 486 -10.55 -23.57 1.22
CA ARG A 486 -10.84 -25.02 1.23
C ARG A 486 -11.59 -25.43 2.49
N LEU A 487 -11.22 -24.90 3.66
CA LEU A 487 -11.92 -25.19 4.91
C LEU A 487 -13.37 -24.67 4.89
N TYR A 488 -13.60 -23.51 4.28
CA TYR A 488 -14.94 -22.96 4.09
C TYR A 488 -15.80 -23.86 3.20
N ASN A 489 -15.21 -24.37 2.12
CA ASN A 489 -15.87 -25.30 1.20
C ASN A 489 -16.19 -26.66 1.84
N GLN A 490 -15.41 -27.09 2.83
CA GLN A 490 -15.61 -28.35 3.56
C GLN A 490 -16.58 -28.21 4.73
N ALA A 491 -16.96 -26.99 5.12
CA ALA A 491 -17.91 -26.77 6.21
C ALA A 491 -19.31 -27.28 5.84
N THR A 492 -20.08 -27.69 6.84
CA THR A 492 -21.50 -28.06 6.70
C THR A 492 -22.35 -27.21 7.64
N PRO A 493 -23.17 -26.27 7.14
CA PRO A 493 -23.28 -25.84 5.73
C PRO A 493 -21.99 -25.19 5.20
N ILE A 494 -21.84 -25.16 3.86
CA ILE A 494 -20.70 -24.52 3.19
C ILE A 494 -20.64 -23.05 3.60
N LYS A 495 -19.44 -22.61 3.98
CA LYS A 495 -19.18 -21.21 4.26
C LYS A 495 -18.69 -20.48 3.04
N LYS A 496 -18.98 -19.18 2.98
CA LYS A 496 -18.70 -18.33 1.83
C LYS A 496 -17.87 -17.12 2.21
N HIS A 497 -16.89 -16.80 1.38
CA HIS A 497 -16.14 -15.56 1.43
C HIS A 497 -16.39 -14.73 0.16
N LEU A 498 -16.73 -13.47 0.32
CA LEU A 498 -16.83 -12.49 -0.76
C LEU A 498 -15.59 -11.58 -0.74
N LEU A 499 -14.74 -11.68 -1.75
CA LEU A 499 -13.62 -10.77 -1.95
C LEU A 499 -14.02 -9.70 -2.97
N ILE A 500 -14.18 -8.46 -2.50
CA ILE A 500 -14.38 -7.30 -3.37
C ILE A 500 -13.00 -6.70 -3.64
N ASN A 501 -12.51 -6.93 -4.85
CA ASN A 501 -11.24 -6.45 -5.35
C ASN A 501 -11.38 -4.99 -5.81
N LEU A 502 -10.61 -4.11 -5.20
CA LEU A 502 -10.55 -2.66 -5.45
C LEU A 502 -9.24 -2.27 -6.15
N GLN A 503 -8.67 -3.21 -6.90
CA GLN A 503 -7.53 -2.99 -7.76
C GLN A 503 -7.99 -2.73 -9.20
N ASP A 504 -7.20 -1.97 -9.95
CA ASP A 504 -7.51 -1.67 -11.34
C ASP A 504 -7.04 -2.79 -12.28
N ARG A 505 -7.98 -3.65 -12.68
CA ARG A 505 -7.70 -4.72 -13.64
C ARG A 505 -7.31 -4.25 -15.05
N THR A 506 -7.53 -2.96 -15.38
CA THR A 506 -7.09 -2.36 -16.66
C THR A 506 -5.66 -1.84 -16.59
N SER A 507 -5.12 -1.64 -15.39
CA SER A 507 -3.74 -1.21 -15.18
C SER A 507 -2.77 -2.38 -15.40
N TRP A 508 -1.73 -2.14 -16.20
CA TRP A 508 -0.64 -3.11 -16.42
C TRP A 508 0.07 -3.51 -15.12
N ARG A 509 -0.02 -2.69 -14.07
CA ARG A 509 0.62 -2.94 -12.76
C ARG A 509 -0.13 -3.97 -11.94
N GLU A 510 -1.45 -4.00 -12.08
CA GLU A 510 -2.33 -4.75 -11.19
C GLU A 510 -3.07 -5.88 -11.90
N HIS A 511 -3.13 -5.84 -13.24
CA HIS A 511 -3.83 -6.81 -14.08
C HIS A 511 -3.53 -8.26 -13.70
N ALA A 512 -2.26 -8.62 -13.55
CA ALA A 512 -1.85 -9.99 -13.19
C ALA A 512 -2.40 -10.43 -11.82
N ARG A 513 -2.46 -9.52 -10.84
CA ARG A 513 -3.05 -9.80 -9.51
C ARG A 513 -4.55 -9.97 -9.60
N CYS A 514 -5.24 -9.08 -10.32
CA CYS A 514 -6.68 -9.16 -10.52
C CYS A 514 -7.06 -10.47 -11.21
N ALA A 515 -6.39 -10.82 -12.31
CA ALA A 515 -6.62 -12.07 -13.03
C ALA A 515 -6.42 -13.30 -12.13
N ALA A 516 -5.33 -13.35 -11.35
CA ALA A 516 -5.07 -14.46 -10.44
C ALA A 516 -6.16 -14.64 -9.37
N LEU A 517 -6.72 -13.54 -8.84
CA LEU A 517 -7.81 -13.58 -7.86
C LEU A 517 -9.14 -13.96 -8.51
N GLU A 518 -9.46 -13.37 -9.65
CA GLU A 518 -10.68 -13.63 -10.42
C GLU A 518 -10.74 -15.10 -10.88
N ASP A 519 -9.63 -15.67 -11.37
CA ASP A 519 -9.54 -17.06 -11.82
C ASP A 519 -9.64 -18.07 -10.65
N LEU A 520 -9.25 -17.67 -9.44
CA LEU A 520 -9.19 -18.58 -8.28
C LEU A 520 -10.55 -19.20 -7.95
N GLN A 521 -11.63 -18.44 -8.06
CA GLN A 521 -12.98 -18.93 -7.72
C GLN A 521 -13.46 -20.06 -8.65
N HIS A 522 -12.86 -20.19 -9.84
CA HIS A 522 -13.17 -21.24 -10.81
C HIS A 522 -12.40 -22.54 -10.52
N GLN A 523 -11.42 -22.51 -9.60
CA GLN A 523 -10.62 -23.69 -9.29
C GLN A 523 -11.40 -24.73 -8.47
N PRO A 524 -11.16 -26.04 -8.71
CA PRO A 524 -11.77 -27.09 -7.91
C PRO A 524 -11.47 -26.93 -6.42
N GLY A 525 -12.50 -27.03 -5.58
CA GLY A 525 -12.36 -26.90 -4.14
C GLY A 525 -12.44 -25.46 -3.61
N MET A 526 -12.49 -24.47 -4.51
CA MET A 526 -12.78 -23.06 -4.20
C MET A 526 -14.18 -22.66 -4.64
N ASN A 527 -14.68 -23.32 -5.69
CA ASN A 527 -16.02 -23.14 -6.21
C ASN A 527 -17.07 -23.25 -5.08
N ASN A 528 -18.03 -22.32 -5.07
CA ASN A 528 -19.08 -22.14 -4.06
C ASN A 528 -18.64 -21.52 -2.73
N ALA A 529 -17.36 -21.55 -2.37
CA ALA A 529 -16.83 -20.99 -1.12
C ALA A 529 -16.17 -19.62 -1.29
N LEU A 530 -15.65 -19.31 -2.48
CA LEU A 530 -15.10 -18.00 -2.81
C LEU A 530 -15.88 -17.35 -3.95
N TYR A 531 -16.18 -16.07 -3.79
CA TYR A 531 -16.74 -15.22 -4.83
C TYR A 531 -15.88 -13.96 -4.94
N VAL A 532 -15.46 -13.62 -6.15
CA VAL A 532 -14.62 -12.45 -6.40
C VAL A 532 -15.37 -11.47 -7.29
N VAL A 533 -15.47 -10.21 -6.87
CA VAL A 533 -16.02 -9.09 -7.64
C VAL A 533 -14.95 -8.02 -7.73
N THR A 534 -14.66 -7.50 -8.93
CA THR A 534 -13.71 -6.39 -9.10
C THR A 534 -14.48 -5.11 -9.40
N LEU A 535 -14.24 -4.05 -8.61
CA LEU A 535 -14.80 -2.72 -8.81
C LEU A 535 -13.72 -1.76 -9.32
N ALA A 536 -14.09 -0.91 -10.28
CA ALA A 536 -13.16 0.06 -10.86
C ALA A 536 -13.00 1.29 -9.93
N THR A 537 -11.91 1.33 -9.15
CA THR A 537 -11.64 2.43 -8.20
C THR A 537 -10.45 3.31 -8.58
N ASP A 538 -9.83 3.06 -9.74
CA ASP A 538 -8.67 3.83 -10.21
C ASP A 538 -8.62 4.05 -11.73
N THR A 539 -9.75 3.93 -12.42
CA THR A 539 -9.84 4.15 -13.87
C THR A 539 -10.08 5.62 -14.22
N ASP A 540 -9.85 5.99 -15.48
CA ASP A 540 -10.16 7.33 -15.99
C ASP A 540 -11.62 7.71 -15.80
N PHE A 541 -12.54 6.75 -15.94
CA PHE A 541 -13.96 6.96 -15.68
C PHE A 541 -14.20 7.24 -14.20
N TYR A 542 -13.63 6.43 -13.30
CA TYR A 542 -13.77 6.63 -11.86
C TYR A 542 -13.33 8.04 -11.44
N HIS A 543 -12.16 8.49 -11.92
CA HIS A 543 -11.61 9.82 -11.61
C HIS A 543 -12.25 10.96 -12.42
N GLN A 544 -13.19 10.64 -13.31
CA GLN A 544 -13.84 11.57 -14.23
C GLN A 544 -12.79 12.41 -14.99
N LEU A 545 -11.73 11.75 -15.46
CA LEU A 545 -10.67 12.33 -16.29
C LEU A 545 -11.13 12.44 -17.74
N SER A 546 -10.25 12.87 -18.64
CA SER A 546 -10.57 12.91 -20.08
C SER A 546 -10.92 11.51 -20.59
N PRO A 547 -12.01 11.31 -21.36
CA PRO A 547 -12.92 12.32 -21.92
C PRO A 547 -14.12 12.73 -21.04
N TYR A 548 -14.33 12.10 -19.88
CA TYR A 548 -15.51 12.25 -19.01
C TYR A 548 -15.61 13.56 -18.22
N HIS A 549 -14.50 14.29 -18.05
CA HIS A 549 -14.45 15.51 -17.23
C HIS A 549 -15.48 16.59 -17.61
N GLN A 550 -15.93 16.64 -18.88
CA GLN A 550 -16.87 17.63 -19.40
C GLN A 550 -18.35 17.20 -19.35
N VAL A 551 -18.64 15.95 -18.98
CA VAL A 551 -19.99 15.38 -18.99
C VAL A 551 -20.75 15.80 -17.73
N ASN A 552 -21.20 17.06 -17.70
CA ASN A 552 -21.84 17.64 -16.52
C ASN A 552 -23.34 17.31 -16.40
N HIS A 553 -24.01 16.94 -17.49
CA HIS A 553 -25.42 16.56 -17.47
C HIS A 553 -25.59 15.15 -16.92
N VAL A 554 -26.63 14.93 -16.10
CA VAL A 554 -26.82 13.64 -15.41
C VAL A 554 -27.14 12.51 -16.36
N GLU A 555 -28.03 12.71 -17.32
CA GLU A 555 -28.43 11.67 -18.28
C GLU A 555 -27.22 11.05 -19.01
N PRO A 556 -26.34 11.82 -19.70
CA PRO A 556 -25.19 11.23 -20.38
C PRO A 556 -24.18 10.62 -19.41
N PHE A 557 -23.98 11.19 -18.22
CA PHE A 557 -23.10 10.60 -17.20
C PHE A 557 -23.63 9.23 -16.72
N VAL A 558 -24.94 9.15 -16.43
CA VAL A 558 -25.60 7.93 -15.98
C VAL A 558 -25.54 6.85 -17.05
N GLU A 559 -25.84 7.18 -18.31
CA GLU A 559 -25.77 6.22 -19.40
C GLU A 559 -24.33 5.71 -19.60
N GLN A 560 -23.34 6.60 -19.59
CA GLN A 560 -21.92 6.19 -19.61
C GLN A 560 -21.57 5.28 -18.44
N PHE A 561 -22.04 5.59 -17.22
CA PHE A 561 -21.76 4.74 -16.07
C PHE A 561 -22.38 3.34 -16.23
N LYS A 562 -23.62 3.26 -16.73
CA LYS A 562 -24.28 1.98 -17.04
C LYS A 562 -23.53 1.18 -18.10
N GLU A 563 -23.00 1.85 -19.13
CA GLU A 563 -22.16 1.22 -20.14
C GLU A 563 -20.88 0.64 -19.53
N HIS A 564 -20.21 1.41 -18.67
CA HIS A 564 -19.03 0.93 -17.94
C HIS A 564 -19.36 -0.28 -17.06
N LEU A 565 -20.46 -0.29 -16.31
CA LEU A 565 -20.84 -1.44 -15.48
C LEU A 565 -21.14 -2.72 -16.27
N LYS A 566 -21.48 -2.59 -17.56
CA LYS A 566 -21.77 -3.71 -18.46
C LYS A 566 -20.58 -4.11 -19.33
N GLY A 567 -19.55 -3.26 -19.43
CA GLY A 567 -18.38 -3.48 -20.26
C GLY A 567 -17.43 -4.54 -19.68
N GLU A 568 -16.84 -5.36 -20.53
CA GLU A 568 -15.81 -6.34 -20.12
C GLU A 568 -14.42 -5.68 -19.94
N HIS A 569 -14.20 -4.52 -20.56
CA HIS A 569 -12.92 -3.79 -20.54
C HIS A 569 -12.93 -2.53 -19.66
N SER A 570 -13.98 -2.33 -18.87
CA SER A 570 -14.23 -1.09 -18.10
C SER A 570 -13.65 -1.10 -16.68
N GLY A 571 -12.90 -2.14 -16.31
CA GLY A 571 -12.34 -2.33 -14.97
C GLY A 571 -13.22 -3.12 -14.01
N PHE A 572 -14.43 -3.51 -14.41
CA PHE A 572 -15.32 -4.32 -13.57
C PHE A 572 -15.18 -5.82 -13.86
N PHE A 573 -15.41 -6.65 -12.84
CA PHE A 573 -15.57 -8.10 -12.95
C PHE A 573 -16.72 -8.55 -12.05
N PHE A 574 -17.65 -9.33 -12.59
CA PHE A 574 -18.74 -9.93 -11.82
C PHE A 574 -18.80 -11.45 -12.08
N PRO A 575 -18.86 -12.29 -11.04
CA PRO A 575 -18.93 -13.73 -11.19
C PRO A 575 -20.29 -14.18 -11.72
N GLU A 576 -20.31 -15.35 -12.37
CA GLU A 576 -21.51 -15.89 -13.04
C GLU A 576 -22.70 -16.12 -12.10
N CYS A 577 -22.46 -16.26 -10.78
CA CYS A 577 -23.51 -16.39 -9.79
C CYS A 577 -24.38 -15.13 -9.66
N ILE A 578 -23.91 -13.97 -10.13
CA ILE A 578 -24.68 -12.74 -10.17
C ILE A 578 -25.46 -12.72 -11.49
N GLU A 579 -26.77 -12.89 -11.41
CA GLU A 579 -27.62 -12.91 -12.59
C GLU A 579 -27.60 -11.54 -13.29
N ARG A 580 -27.15 -11.53 -14.56
CA ARG A 580 -27.03 -10.29 -15.37
C ARG A 580 -28.34 -9.49 -15.45
N LYS A 581 -29.50 -10.15 -15.50
CA LYS A 581 -30.81 -9.49 -15.54
C LYS A 581 -31.14 -8.82 -14.21
N ALA A 582 -30.92 -9.51 -13.10
CA ALA A 582 -31.11 -8.96 -11.76
C ALA A 582 -30.16 -7.77 -11.51
N PHE A 583 -28.91 -7.88 -11.98
CA PHE A 583 -27.92 -6.81 -11.90
C PHE A 583 -28.32 -5.58 -12.72
N ALA A 584 -28.73 -5.76 -13.99
CA ALA A 584 -29.21 -4.66 -14.82
C ALA A 584 -30.44 -3.98 -14.21
N LYS A 585 -31.40 -4.76 -13.70
CA LYS A 585 -32.57 -4.24 -12.99
C LYS A 585 -32.18 -3.41 -11.78
N PHE A 586 -31.27 -3.92 -10.93
CA PHE A 586 -30.76 -3.20 -9.77
C PHE A 586 -30.14 -1.86 -10.17
N ILE A 587 -29.30 -1.84 -11.22
CA ILE A 587 -28.70 -0.60 -11.75
C ILE A 587 -29.77 0.41 -12.17
N ASP A 588 -30.76 -0.02 -12.95
CA ASP A 588 -31.81 0.86 -13.45
C ASP A 588 -32.70 1.42 -12.33
N GLU A 589 -32.85 0.69 -11.22
CA GLU A 589 -33.64 1.13 -10.06
C GLU A 589 -32.82 1.98 -9.06
N VAL A 590 -31.55 1.66 -8.82
CA VAL A 590 -30.73 2.34 -7.79
C VAL A 590 -30.25 3.72 -8.23
N PHE A 591 -29.98 3.92 -9.51
CA PHE A 591 -29.48 5.20 -10.04
C PHE A 591 -30.48 6.36 -9.80
N PRO A 592 -31.77 6.23 -10.15
CA PRO A 592 -32.77 7.25 -9.82
C PRO A 592 -32.91 7.49 -8.31
N VAL A 593 -32.78 6.44 -7.49
CA VAL A 593 -32.83 6.55 -6.03
C VAL A 593 -31.67 7.40 -5.52
N ILE A 594 -30.44 7.12 -5.95
CA ILE A 594 -29.26 7.89 -5.56
C ILE A 594 -29.40 9.36 -6.01
N HIS A 595 -29.76 9.57 -7.28
CA HIS A 595 -29.92 10.92 -7.84
C HIS A 595 -30.96 11.74 -7.09
N ARG A 596 -32.08 11.12 -6.73
CA ARG A 596 -33.17 11.77 -6.00
C ARG A 596 -32.79 12.09 -4.56
N ILE A 597 -32.23 11.12 -3.82
CA ILE A 597 -32.01 11.24 -2.38
C ILE A 597 -30.80 12.12 -2.08
N PHE A 598 -29.67 11.89 -2.75
CA PHE A 598 -28.40 12.54 -2.39
C PHE A 598 -28.09 13.78 -3.21
N PHE A 599 -28.74 13.93 -4.37
CA PHE A 599 -28.47 15.04 -5.30
C PHE A 599 -29.70 15.85 -5.68
N SER A 600 -30.83 15.64 -4.99
CA SER A 600 -32.09 16.38 -5.17
C SER A 600 -32.57 16.43 -6.62
N SER A 601 -32.30 15.39 -7.42
CA SER A 601 -32.61 15.32 -8.85
C SER A 601 -32.05 16.48 -9.70
N LYS A 602 -30.91 17.07 -9.31
CA LYS A 602 -30.27 18.15 -10.08
C LYS A 602 -29.88 17.66 -11.48
N ASN A 603 -30.28 18.39 -12.52
CA ASN A 603 -29.97 18.04 -13.92
C ASN A 603 -28.48 18.15 -14.29
N VAL A 604 -27.69 18.83 -13.45
CA VAL A 604 -26.26 19.05 -13.65
C VAL A 604 -25.50 18.61 -12.39
N LEU A 605 -24.54 17.70 -12.57
CA LEU A 605 -23.60 17.27 -11.55
C LEU A 605 -22.20 17.74 -11.93
N GLN A 606 -21.60 18.56 -11.07
CA GLN A 606 -20.19 18.93 -11.18
C GLN A 606 -19.31 17.69 -11.00
N ARG A 607 -18.04 17.78 -11.41
CA ARG A 607 -17.09 16.65 -11.33
C ARG A 607 -17.09 16.00 -9.94
N GLU A 608 -16.98 16.79 -8.87
CA GLU A 608 -16.99 16.28 -7.48
C GLU A 608 -18.28 15.50 -7.15
N ASN A 609 -19.45 16.02 -7.55
CA ASN A 609 -20.73 15.34 -7.35
C ASN A 609 -20.83 14.03 -8.15
N ARG A 610 -20.22 13.95 -9.33
CA ARG A 610 -20.17 12.71 -10.11
C ARG A 610 -19.28 11.66 -9.46
N LEU A 611 -18.15 12.09 -8.88
CA LEU A 611 -17.30 11.22 -8.06
C LEU A 611 -18.08 10.71 -6.83
N ASP A 612 -18.76 11.59 -6.09
CA ASP A 612 -19.62 11.19 -4.97
C ASP A 612 -20.73 10.23 -5.40
N PHE A 613 -21.31 10.42 -6.60
CA PHE A 613 -22.33 9.54 -7.13
C PHE A 613 -21.80 8.12 -7.33
N ILE A 614 -20.58 7.98 -7.86
CA ILE A 614 -19.91 6.68 -8.05
C ILE A 614 -19.66 6.01 -6.70
N GLU A 615 -19.16 6.75 -5.70
CA GLU A 615 -18.92 6.20 -4.35
C GLU A 615 -20.19 5.71 -3.67
N ILE A 616 -21.23 6.54 -3.70
CA ILE A 616 -22.53 6.19 -3.13
C ILE A 616 -23.08 4.95 -3.85
N PHE A 617 -22.97 4.88 -5.17
CA PHE A 617 -23.36 3.69 -5.92
C PHE A 617 -22.58 2.44 -5.46
N TYR A 618 -21.27 2.54 -5.22
CA TYR A 618 -20.48 1.43 -4.70
C TYR A 618 -20.92 0.98 -3.31
N LEU A 619 -21.32 1.88 -2.42
CA LEU A 619 -21.91 1.48 -1.12
C LEU A 619 -23.18 0.64 -1.31
N PHE A 620 -24.10 1.08 -2.17
CA PHE A 620 -25.31 0.30 -2.48
C PHE A 620 -24.99 -1.03 -3.14
N LEU A 621 -24.04 -1.06 -4.07
CA LEU A 621 -23.61 -2.27 -4.75
C LEU A 621 -22.96 -3.27 -3.78
N GLN A 622 -22.07 -2.82 -2.90
CA GLN A 622 -21.45 -3.67 -1.87
C GLN A 622 -22.51 -4.35 -1.01
N LEU A 623 -23.49 -3.61 -0.50
CA LEU A 623 -24.60 -4.19 0.25
C LEU A 623 -25.42 -5.16 -0.61
N LYS A 624 -25.68 -4.83 -1.88
CA LYS A 624 -26.45 -5.72 -2.76
C LYS A 624 -25.71 -7.03 -3.03
N LEU A 625 -24.39 -7.00 -3.15
CA LEU A 625 -23.55 -8.19 -3.27
C LEU A 625 -23.61 -9.07 -2.03
N LEU A 626 -23.59 -8.47 -0.83
CA LEU A 626 -23.76 -9.21 0.43
C LEU A 626 -25.12 -9.92 0.50
N GLU A 627 -26.19 -9.26 0.03
CA GLU A 627 -27.52 -9.86 -0.03
C GLU A 627 -27.63 -11.02 -1.04
N TRP A 628 -27.08 -10.85 -2.25
CA TRP A 628 -27.13 -11.89 -3.29
C TRP A 628 -26.28 -13.10 -2.93
N ILE A 629 -25.06 -12.88 -2.44
CA ILE A 629 -24.08 -13.96 -2.20
C ILE A 629 -24.33 -14.62 -0.84
N LYS A 630 -24.82 -13.84 0.14
CA LYS A 630 -24.99 -14.23 1.55
C LYS A 630 -23.70 -14.81 2.14
N PRO A 631 -22.58 -14.06 2.13
CA PRO A 631 -21.31 -14.57 2.62
C PRO A 631 -21.30 -14.71 4.16
N ASP A 632 -20.41 -15.56 4.68
CA ASP A 632 -20.06 -15.60 6.12
C ASP A 632 -19.00 -14.56 6.45
N SER A 633 -18.15 -14.22 5.48
CA SER A 633 -17.21 -13.12 5.59
C SER A 633 -16.98 -12.41 4.27
N PHE A 634 -16.59 -11.15 4.31
CA PHE A 634 -16.20 -10.41 3.11
C PHE A 634 -14.98 -9.53 3.37
N SER A 635 -14.33 -9.08 2.31
CA SER A 635 -13.23 -8.13 2.38
C SER A 635 -13.30 -7.11 1.26
N LEU A 636 -12.85 -5.89 1.58
CA LEU A 636 -12.63 -4.80 0.63
C LEU A 636 -11.12 -4.71 0.38
N THR A 637 -10.65 -5.47 -0.61
CA THR A 637 -9.22 -5.77 -0.80
C THR A 637 -8.63 -4.91 -1.91
N CYS A 638 -7.57 -4.17 -1.61
CA CYS A 638 -6.67 -3.60 -2.61
C CYS A 638 -5.27 -4.20 -2.44
N LYS A 639 -4.27 -3.70 -3.19
CA LYS A 639 -2.85 -4.12 -3.10
C LYS A 639 -2.43 -4.46 -1.66
N ASP A 640 -2.62 -3.50 -0.75
CA ASP A 640 -2.23 -3.64 0.66
C ASP A 640 -3.40 -3.70 1.64
N GLY A 641 -4.63 -3.43 1.20
CA GLY A 641 -5.76 -3.26 2.11
C GLY A 641 -5.54 -2.16 3.17
N ILE A 642 -4.76 -1.12 2.83
CA ILE A 642 -4.44 0.02 3.71
C ILE A 642 -5.23 1.26 3.29
N ASP A 643 -4.91 1.85 2.12
CA ASP A 643 -5.51 3.12 1.72
C ASP A 643 -6.92 2.94 1.15
N ILE A 644 -7.04 2.32 -0.04
CA ILE A 644 -8.34 2.13 -0.71
C ILE A 644 -9.24 1.21 0.13
N GLY A 645 -8.76 0.03 0.49
CA GLY A 645 -9.53 -0.91 1.30
C GLY A 645 -9.93 -0.34 2.68
N GLY A 646 -9.04 0.40 3.33
CA GLY A 646 -9.33 1.05 4.62
C GLY A 646 -10.35 2.18 4.49
N ALA A 647 -10.27 2.97 3.41
CA ALA A 647 -11.23 4.03 3.10
C ALA A 647 -12.63 3.46 2.88
N TYR A 648 -12.80 2.51 1.96
CA TYR A 648 -14.10 1.88 1.70
C TYR A 648 -14.68 1.16 2.93
N SER A 649 -13.82 0.53 3.74
CA SER A 649 -14.27 -0.16 4.95
C SER A 649 -14.83 0.81 5.99
N SER A 650 -14.15 1.95 6.15
CA SER A 650 -14.54 3.04 7.04
C SER A 650 -15.78 3.75 6.50
N GLU A 651 -15.86 3.95 5.19
CA GLU A 651 -17.01 4.55 4.51
C GLU A 651 -18.27 3.73 4.70
N LEU A 652 -18.20 2.42 4.46
CA LEU A 652 -19.31 1.50 4.67
C LEU A 652 -19.78 1.48 6.14
N PHE A 653 -18.84 1.49 7.08
CA PHE A 653 -19.14 1.56 8.51
C PHE A 653 -19.92 2.84 8.86
N VAL A 654 -19.41 4.01 8.45
CA VAL A 654 -20.05 5.30 8.74
C VAL A 654 -21.38 5.43 8.00
N PHE A 655 -21.46 4.97 6.75
CA PHE A 655 -22.69 4.97 5.97
C PHE A 655 -23.81 4.20 6.67
N LEU A 656 -23.54 2.97 7.11
CA LEU A 656 -24.51 2.14 7.83
C LEU A 656 -24.96 2.78 9.15
N LYS A 657 -24.06 3.44 9.88
CA LYS A 657 -24.43 4.21 11.09
C LYS A 657 -25.32 5.41 10.75
N LEU A 658 -24.97 6.17 9.70
CA LEU A 658 -25.68 7.37 9.28
C LEU A 658 -27.13 7.07 8.85
N ILE A 659 -27.32 6.06 8.01
CA ILE A 659 -28.64 5.70 7.47
C ILE A 659 -29.56 5.08 8.53
N ASN A 660 -29.00 4.42 9.54
CA ASN A 660 -29.75 3.89 10.67
C ASN A 660 -30.05 4.92 11.76
N GLY A 661 -29.73 6.20 11.52
CA GLY A 661 -29.96 7.27 12.49
C GLY A 661 -29.14 7.14 13.76
N GLN A 662 -28.09 6.31 13.78
CA GLN A 662 -27.24 6.09 14.94
C GLN A 662 -26.21 7.22 15.05
N GLU A 663 -26.12 7.84 16.22
CA GLU A 663 -24.98 8.68 16.55
C GLU A 663 -23.76 7.80 16.82
N LEU A 664 -22.58 8.26 16.41
CA LEU A 664 -21.34 7.55 16.71
C LEU A 664 -21.03 7.67 18.19
N THR A 665 -21.02 6.54 18.89
CA THR A 665 -20.56 6.45 20.28
C THR A 665 -19.07 6.71 20.37
N GLN A 666 -18.54 6.89 21.59
CA GLN A 666 -17.09 7.00 21.78
C GLN A 666 -16.36 5.75 21.24
N GLU A 667 -16.89 4.55 21.50
CA GLU A 667 -16.32 3.29 20.99
C GLU A 667 -16.31 3.26 19.45
N ASP A 668 -17.38 3.76 18.81
CA ASP A 668 -17.43 3.86 17.35
C ASP A 668 -16.36 4.82 16.80
N TRP A 669 -16.12 5.95 17.45
CA TRP A 669 -15.05 6.89 17.07
C TRP A 669 -13.66 6.29 17.23
N GLU A 670 -13.43 5.61 18.34
CA GLU A 670 -12.17 4.93 18.63
C GLU A 670 -11.88 3.84 17.59
N HIS A 671 -12.91 3.08 17.21
CA HIS A 671 -12.81 2.05 16.19
C HIS A 671 -12.64 2.60 14.77
N LEU A 672 -13.38 3.67 14.41
CA LEU A 672 -13.22 4.36 13.13
C LEU A 672 -11.80 4.90 12.96
N ASN A 673 -11.27 5.56 13.99
CA ASN A 673 -9.89 6.02 14.00
C ASN A 673 -8.89 4.88 13.88
N PHE A 674 -9.16 3.74 14.53
CA PHE A 674 -8.37 2.54 14.36
C PHE A 674 -8.34 2.06 12.89
N MET A 675 -9.50 1.96 12.23
CA MET A 675 -9.58 1.54 10.81
C MET A 675 -8.82 2.49 9.87
N LEU A 676 -8.88 3.80 10.13
CA LEU A 676 -8.27 4.83 9.29
C LEU A 676 -6.75 4.94 9.47
N TYR A 677 -6.24 4.77 10.68
CA TYR A 677 -4.85 5.08 11.00
C TYR A 677 -3.98 3.88 11.34
N ALA A 678 -4.49 2.85 12.02
CA ALA A 678 -3.63 1.78 12.52
C ALA A 678 -2.90 0.99 11.40
N PRO A 679 -3.57 0.58 10.31
CA PRO A 679 -2.90 -0.08 9.18
C PRO A 679 -1.78 0.75 8.56
N SER A 680 -2.05 2.02 8.24
CA SER A 680 -1.09 2.87 7.54
C SER A 680 0.11 3.21 8.42
N LEU A 681 -0.11 3.42 9.73
CA LEU A 681 0.95 3.70 10.68
C LEU A 681 1.83 2.48 10.91
N LEU A 682 1.26 1.30 11.13
CA LEU A 682 2.02 0.08 11.39
C LEU A 682 2.85 -0.39 10.19
N ILE A 683 2.25 -0.37 9.01
CA ILE A 683 2.81 -1.04 7.82
C ILE A 683 3.65 -0.07 6.98
N ARG A 684 3.20 1.20 6.86
CA ARG A 684 3.84 2.19 5.97
C ARG A 684 4.41 3.40 6.72
N GLU A 685 4.30 3.47 8.05
CA GLU A 685 4.81 4.58 8.87
C GLU A 685 4.29 5.97 8.43
N ARG A 686 3.05 6.01 7.94
CA ARG A 686 2.37 7.25 7.50
C ARG A 686 0.87 7.22 7.78
N VAL A 687 0.20 8.36 7.58
CA VAL A 687 -1.27 8.40 7.47
C VAL A 687 -1.72 7.91 6.09
N MET A 688 -3.02 7.59 5.97
CA MET A 688 -3.68 7.31 4.70
C MET A 688 -3.40 8.41 3.66
N LEU A 689 -3.24 8.01 2.39
CA LEU A 689 -2.98 8.96 1.32
C LEU A 689 -4.09 10.03 1.23
N PRO A 690 -3.74 11.33 1.10
CA PRO A 690 -4.74 12.41 1.12
C PRO A 690 -5.82 12.27 0.06
N GLU A 691 -5.46 11.80 -1.13
CA GLU A 691 -6.41 11.60 -2.23
C GLU A 691 -7.50 10.59 -1.85
N ARG A 692 -7.11 9.45 -1.28
CA ARG A 692 -8.04 8.38 -0.88
C ARG A 692 -8.91 8.81 0.30
N PHE A 693 -8.30 9.48 1.29
CA PHE A 693 -9.02 10.02 2.44
C PHE A 693 -10.05 11.08 2.03
N ASN A 694 -9.66 12.04 1.19
CA ASN A 694 -10.54 13.13 0.75
C ASN A 694 -11.69 12.63 -0.13
N ARG A 695 -11.45 11.58 -0.92
CA ARG A 695 -12.47 10.95 -1.76
C ARG A 695 -13.60 10.34 -0.90
N MET A 696 -13.24 9.50 0.07
CA MET A 696 -14.16 8.95 1.08
C MET A 696 -14.91 10.08 1.82
N LEU A 697 -14.16 11.08 2.29
CA LEU A 697 -14.70 12.19 3.06
C LEU A 697 -15.74 13.00 2.27
N SER A 698 -15.50 13.23 0.98
CA SER A 698 -16.43 13.93 0.09
C SER A 698 -17.76 13.19 -0.03
N ALA A 699 -17.73 11.87 -0.20
CA ALA A 699 -18.94 11.05 -0.28
C ALA A 699 -19.72 11.07 1.03
N LEU A 700 -19.03 10.90 2.17
CA LEU A 700 -19.64 11.00 3.50
C LEU A 700 -20.27 12.38 3.75
N LYS A 701 -19.62 13.46 3.32
CA LYS A 701 -20.16 14.81 3.40
C LYS A 701 -21.45 14.95 2.58
N THR A 702 -21.50 14.39 1.38
CA THR A 702 -22.71 14.42 0.53
C THR A 702 -23.87 13.65 1.17
N ILE A 703 -23.60 12.47 1.76
CA ILE A 703 -24.59 11.67 2.50
C ILE A 703 -25.10 12.42 3.73
N GLU A 704 -24.19 12.98 4.54
CA GLU A 704 -24.54 13.70 5.76
C GLU A 704 -25.32 15.00 5.46
N ASN A 705 -24.96 15.73 4.41
CA ASN A 705 -25.71 16.91 3.97
C ASN A 705 -27.13 16.54 3.52
N ALA A 706 -27.30 15.46 2.76
CA ALA A 706 -28.64 14.99 2.36
C ALA A 706 -29.52 14.66 3.58
N LYS A 707 -28.93 14.03 4.61
CA LYS A 707 -29.60 13.78 5.89
C LYS A 707 -29.96 15.06 6.64
N LEU A 708 -29.07 16.05 6.66
CA LEU A 708 -29.30 17.34 7.32
C LEU A 708 -30.37 18.18 6.62
N GLU A 709 -30.39 18.21 5.28
CA GLU A 709 -31.35 18.98 4.48
C GLU A 709 -32.79 18.48 4.68
N VAL A 710 -32.98 17.17 4.78
CA VAL A 710 -34.30 16.54 4.87
C VAL A 710 -34.74 16.29 6.32
N GLY A 711 -33.79 16.25 7.25
CA GLY A 711 -33.98 15.85 8.64
C GLY A 711 -33.85 14.34 8.84
N ALA A 712 -33.29 13.91 9.97
CA ALA A 712 -32.89 12.51 10.19
C ALA A 712 -34.04 11.49 10.06
N GLU A 713 -35.21 11.77 10.62
CA GLU A 713 -36.38 10.87 10.57
C GLU A 713 -36.92 10.75 9.14
N ASN A 714 -37.09 11.88 8.45
CA ASN A 714 -37.57 11.91 7.07
C ASN A 714 -36.56 11.27 6.11
N PHE A 715 -35.26 11.48 6.34
CA PHE A 715 -34.20 10.85 5.55
C PHE A 715 -34.25 9.33 5.67
N ALA A 716 -34.38 8.79 6.88
CA ALA A 716 -34.53 7.36 7.11
C ALA A 716 -35.81 6.81 6.44
N ALA A 717 -36.95 7.50 6.59
CA ALA A 717 -38.20 7.10 5.95
C ALA A 717 -38.11 7.14 4.40
N MET A 718 -37.46 8.16 3.84
CA MET A 718 -37.24 8.28 2.40
C MET A 718 -36.34 7.16 1.87
N LEU A 719 -35.26 6.83 2.57
CA LEU A 719 -34.41 5.70 2.23
C LEU A 719 -35.16 4.37 2.32
N ASP A 720 -35.90 4.13 3.39
CA ASP A 720 -36.70 2.90 3.56
C ASP A 720 -37.69 2.72 2.38
N ILE A 721 -38.43 3.76 2.02
CA ILE A 721 -39.39 3.71 0.92
C ILE A 721 -38.69 3.53 -0.44
N ALA A 722 -37.61 4.27 -0.68
CA ALA A 722 -36.91 4.25 -1.95
C ALA A 722 -36.10 2.96 -2.18
N CYS A 723 -35.57 2.37 -1.11
CA CYS A 723 -34.71 1.20 -1.17
C CYS A 723 -35.46 -0.12 -0.92
N ALA A 724 -36.71 -0.08 -0.45
CA ALA A 724 -37.58 -1.25 -0.36
C ALA A 724 -37.63 -2.13 -1.64
N PRO A 725 -37.70 -1.58 -2.88
CA PRO A 725 -37.63 -2.41 -4.08
C PRO A 725 -36.21 -2.93 -4.39
N LEU A 726 -35.18 -2.27 -3.85
CA LEU A 726 -33.78 -2.59 -4.15
C LEU A 726 -33.24 -3.77 -3.33
N PHE A 727 -33.77 -4.02 -2.13
CA PHE A 727 -33.27 -5.02 -1.19
C PHE A 727 -34.40 -5.95 -0.72
N GLU A 728 -34.16 -7.25 -0.75
CA GLU A 728 -35.10 -8.28 -0.28
C GLU A 728 -34.97 -8.55 1.23
N THR A 729 -33.84 -8.13 1.81
CA THR A 729 -33.45 -8.31 3.20
C THR A 729 -33.31 -6.94 3.88
N PRO A 730 -33.38 -6.86 5.22
CA PRO A 730 -33.19 -5.61 5.94
C PRO A 730 -31.69 -5.25 6.05
N ILE A 731 -30.90 -5.44 5.00
CA ILE A 731 -29.44 -5.27 5.05
C ILE A 731 -29.03 -3.82 5.35
N LEU A 732 -29.81 -2.83 4.90
CA LEU A 732 -29.61 -1.43 5.25
C LEU A 732 -29.78 -1.17 6.76
N LYS A 733 -30.53 -2.05 7.45
CA LYS A 733 -30.77 -2.04 8.90
C LYS A 733 -29.85 -2.99 9.66
N SER A 734 -28.72 -3.37 9.05
CA SER A 734 -27.77 -4.27 9.69
C SER A 734 -27.22 -3.67 10.98
N THR A 735 -27.12 -4.49 12.04
CA THR A 735 -26.45 -4.07 13.27
C THR A 735 -24.95 -4.31 13.16
N LEU A 736 -24.15 -3.30 13.45
CA LEU A 736 -22.69 -3.40 13.48
C LEU A 736 -22.23 -3.81 14.88
N LEU A 737 -21.41 -4.86 14.96
CA LEU A 737 -20.76 -5.29 16.20
C LEU A 737 -19.24 -5.17 16.05
N LEU A 738 -18.63 -4.42 16.96
CA LEU A 738 -17.19 -4.29 17.05
C LEU A 738 -16.59 -5.55 17.68
N PRO A 739 -15.41 -6.01 17.22
CA PRO A 739 -14.73 -7.14 17.84
C PRO A 739 -14.28 -6.76 19.27
N ARG A 740 -14.35 -7.73 20.19
CA ARG A 740 -14.17 -7.58 21.64
C ARG A 740 -13.09 -8.51 22.17
#